data_AF-A0A162JDN9-F1
#
_entry.id   AF-A0A162JDN9-F1
#
_cell.length_a   1.000
_cell.length_b   1.000
_cell.length_c   1.000
_cell.angle_alpha   90.00
_cell.angle_beta   90.00
_cell.angle_gamma   90.00
#
_symmetry.space_group_name_H-M   'P 1'
#
loop_
_entity.id
_entity.type
_entity.pdbx_description
1 polymer ?
#
loop_
_entity_poly.entity_id
_entity_poly.type
_entity_poly.pdbx_seq_one_letter_code
_entity_poly.pdbx_strand_id
1 'polypeptide(L)'
;MRPEIPKAILALIGSTTACIHGDALHARRLGPSLDWSTRYVPAMFRRQNQQNQVNIFFGRIQNVGAEIYGCYAGGSDDADKIPQGIQPTSVNLNGEGFDPNLNLGVMVYYIKASQNSVFMFDTSTAEVLAESCNQELQQQTGLGIDMIILSHEHGDHVAGRNANSLKRVPVMAQSSLVQKLGARGGGNVPLSSDQSFTFQMQDGVMNVTNVQAHTKLGTVAMINGVALMGDELESTVNFLVSSNTQRQNNQLQISQSILGENNIQTVLPAHGSGAAMFAGQFSLQLLQSNQRYLELMATNPQSVCPQNKNGRQLAQAKAQLGRQIGVRASDITDAYFETHINENLPKPDSLRGQVSKLNLEDDDDDSDDLDDDEWLEGDEMDDDEDDDDENDDDEDEEDEDEEDSYGRSTFRYLDAIDALNTLQTPFEVIEARRKAGIKPDASSIREMRTYLNRIGYSTSDLNRLNIIHVAGTKGKGSTCAFVDSILAQYRQAGNVPAKTGLFISPHLIAVRERIRINSAPISEALFAKYFFEVWDRLESPSTPQQSEDDDDGGSPPPPPPPPLGSKPIYGRYLTLVSWHAFLQEGVDVAVYETGVGGEFDATNLVPRPLASGISTLGIDHVYVLGDTLAQIAWHKAGIMKSGSPAYTVEQFPDAAAVLRARAEEKRVELTELPIDPRLDGVRIRPAATFQKRNASLAVALAETALEKIGVGMDRGRDGKSLPREFVSGLETTSFRGRCEVKAEDKITWHVDGAHTADSLKVSAKWFANETEKSVGPRVLIFNQQGRAEAVDFLASIHAANKKPPSPLTPAPEGAQSFDHVIFCTNVTYAATGYKRDFVNLQVDSRDVAGMTAQRRFAEAWARLDPGADVRVLPTIEEALDCARGFGDGLPEGSAVQAYVTGSLHLVGGALGILEQADAL
;
A
#
# COMPACT_ATOMS: atom_id res chain seq x y z
N MET A 1 -58.48 5.30 -33.17
CA MET A 1 -58.27 4.42 -32.01
C MET A 1 -56.82 4.51 -31.54
N ARG A 2 -56.61 5.44 -30.61
CA ARG A 2 -55.74 5.38 -29.42
C ARG A 2 -56.70 5.63 -28.23
N PRO A 3 -56.38 5.37 -26.95
CA PRO A 3 -55.04 5.15 -26.35
C PRO A 3 -55.00 3.80 -25.59
N GLU A 4 -54.23 3.49 -24.52
CA GLU A 4 -53.17 4.21 -23.76
C GLU A 4 -52.20 3.19 -23.10
N ILE A 5 -51.29 3.67 -22.24
CA ILE A 5 -50.53 2.89 -21.23
C ILE A 5 -50.97 3.32 -19.82
N PRO A 6 -51.09 2.40 -18.84
CA PRO A 6 -50.63 2.71 -17.48
C PRO A 6 -49.45 1.86 -17.03
N LYS A 7 -48.53 2.48 -16.29
CA LYS A 7 -47.38 1.82 -15.65
C LYS A 7 -47.79 1.29 -14.27
N ALA A 8 -47.80 -0.03 -14.07
CA ALA A 8 -47.64 -0.68 -12.77
C ALA A 8 -47.40 -2.19 -12.99
N ILE A 9 -46.74 -2.86 -12.04
CA ILE A 9 -46.51 -4.32 -12.00
C ILE A 9 -45.61 -4.86 -13.14
N LEU A 10 -44.36 -4.41 -13.13
CA LEU A 10 -43.21 -5.31 -13.35
C LEU A 10 -41.95 -4.76 -12.62
N ALA A 11 -42.18 -4.28 -11.41
CA ALA A 11 -41.18 -4.27 -10.36
C ALA A 11 -41.34 -5.59 -9.57
N LEU A 12 -40.22 -6.16 -9.10
CA LEU A 12 -40.03 -7.57 -8.73
C LEU A 12 -40.03 -8.55 -9.93
N ILE A 13 -39.08 -9.50 -9.87
CA ILE A 13 -38.76 -10.53 -10.87
C ILE A 13 -38.14 -9.97 -12.17
N GLY A 14 -36.87 -9.56 -12.08
CA GLY A 14 -36.05 -9.17 -13.23
C GLY A 14 -34.55 -8.98 -12.94
N SER A 15 -34.10 -9.18 -11.70
CA SER A 15 -32.74 -8.92 -11.23
C SER A 15 -31.87 -10.19 -11.21
N THR A 16 -31.68 -10.85 -12.37
CA THR A 16 -30.72 -11.98 -12.50
C THR A 16 -30.29 -12.35 -13.93
N THR A 17 -30.40 -11.49 -14.95
CA THR A 17 -29.80 -11.81 -16.28
C THR A 17 -29.47 -10.58 -17.15
N ALA A 18 -28.47 -9.80 -16.74
CA ALA A 18 -27.90 -8.71 -17.56
C ALA A 18 -26.35 -8.60 -17.47
N CYS A 19 -25.68 -9.68 -17.06
CA CYS A 19 -24.28 -9.89 -17.45
C CYS A 19 -24.25 -10.50 -18.86
N ILE A 20 -23.20 -10.21 -19.64
CA ILE A 20 -22.96 -10.70 -21.02
C ILE A 20 -23.81 -9.99 -22.11
N HIS A 21 -23.55 -8.69 -22.37
CA HIS A 21 -23.47 -8.07 -23.72
C HIS A 21 -23.23 -6.52 -23.74
N GLY A 22 -22.75 -5.90 -22.66
CA GLY A 22 -22.44 -4.45 -22.63
C GLY A 22 -21.12 -4.03 -23.29
N ASP A 23 -20.22 -4.97 -23.55
CA ASP A 23 -18.85 -4.70 -23.97
C ASP A 23 -18.69 -4.70 -25.51
N ALA A 24 -18.84 -3.53 -26.16
CA ALA A 24 -18.33 -3.27 -27.53
C ALA A 24 -18.56 -1.84 -28.08
N LEU A 25 -19.49 -1.04 -27.53
CA LEU A 25 -20.07 0.10 -28.28
C LEU A 25 -19.61 1.51 -27.86
N HIS A 26 -18.89 1.67 -26.75
CA HIS A 26 -18.71 2.98 -26.10
C HIS A 26 -17.33 3.63 -26.24
N ALA A 27 -16.34 2.99 -26.88
CA ALA A 27 -14.97 3.50 -27.04
C ALA A 27 -14.73 4.39 -28.30
N ARG A 28 -15.80 4.82 -28.98
CA ARG A 28 -15.73 5.38 -30.35
C ARG A 28 -15.18 6.81 -30.51
N ARG A 29 -14.74 7.49 -29.45
CA ARG A 29 -14.17 8.86 -29.50
C ARG A 29 -13.06 9.08 -28.46
N LEU A 30 -12.26 10.11 -28.71
CA LEU A 30 -10.96 10.43 -28.09
C LEU A 30 -10.85 10.20 -26.56
N GLY A 31 -10.18 9.12 -26.17
CA GLY A 31 -9.28 9.07 -25.00
C GLY A 31 -9.79 8.38 -23.72
N PRO A 32 -9.20 7.23 -23.34
CA PRO A 32 -9.01 6.79 -21.94
C PRO A 32 -7.58 7.11 -21.45
N SER A 33 -7.39 7.32 -20.14
CA SER A 33 -6.07 7.65 -19.54
C SER A 33 -5.26 6.43 -19.08
N LEU A 34 -3.96 6.65 -18.87
CA LEU A 34 -3.05 5.74 -18.16
C LEU A 34 -3.59 5.33 -16.77
N ASP A 35 -4.07 6.28 -15.98
CA ASP A 35 -4.49 6.03 -14.58
C ASP A 35 -5.76 5.16 -14.47
N TRP A 36 -6.63 5.20 -15.49
CA TRP A 36 -7.81 4.33 -15.54
C TRP A 36 -7.55 3.00 -16.22
N SER A 37 -6.56 2.95 -17.11
CA SER A 37 -6.21 1.73 -17.80
C SER A 37 -5.60 0.66 -16.89
N THR A 38 -4.89 1.06 -15.82
CA THR A 38 -4.40 0.14 -14.77
C THR A 38 -5.51 -0.63 -14.05
N ARG A 39 -6.77 -0.14 -14.06
CA ARG A 39 -7.93 -0.90 -13.56
C ARG A 39 -8.50 -1.91 -14.56
N TYR A 40 -8.25 -1.73 -15.85
CA TYR A 40 -8.63 -2.68 -16.90
C TYR A 40 -7.50 -3.65 -17.28
N VAL A 41 -6.25 -3.32 -16.96
CA VAL A 41 -5.08 -4.22 -17.06
C VAL A 41 -5.34 -5.60 -16.42
N PRO A 42 -5.88 -5.73 -15.19
CA PRO A 42 -6.23 -7.04 -14.61
C PRO A 42 -7.31 -7.83 -15.37
N ALA A 43 -8.21 -7.15 -16.08
CA ALA A 43 -9.24 -7.79 -16.90
C ALA A 43 -8.66 -8.34 -18.21
N MET A 44 -7.71 -7.63 -18.84
CA MET A 44 -7.05 -8.07 -20.07
C MET A 44 -5.86 -9.02 -19.84
N PHE A 45 -5.17 -8.95 -18.69
CA PHE A 45 -4.19 -9.95 -18.25
C PHE A 45 -4.76 -11.38 -18.27
N ARG A 46 -6.06 -11.53 -17.98
CA ARG A 46 -6.75 -12.83 -18.05
C ARG A 46 -6.97 -13.36 -19.48
N ARG A 47 -6.86 -12.53 -20.52
CA ARG A 47 -7.01 -12.95 -21.93
C ARG A 47 -5.67 -13.15 -22.66
N GLN A 48 -4.69 -12.27 -22.45
CA GLN A 48 -3.42 -12.32 -23.23
C GLN A 48 -2.38 -13.34 -22.74
N ASN A 49 -2.60 -13.98 -21.58
CA ASN A 49 -1.79 -15.12 -21.07
C ASN A 49 -1.77 -16.39 -21.97
N GLN A 50 -2.28 -16.33 -23.21
CA GLN A 50 -2.24 -17.42 -24.18
C GLN A 50 -1.40 -17.12 -25.43
N GLN A 51 -0.89 -15.90 -25.64
CA GLN A 51 -0.10 -15.58 -26.83
C GLN A 51 1.21 -14.86 -26.48
N ASN A 52 2.32 -15.55 -26.74
CA ASN A 52 3.69 -15.02 -26.68
C ASN A 52 3.99 -14.10 -27.88
N GLN A 53 2.96 -13.48 -28.46
CA GLN A 53 2.98 -12.73 -29.72
C GLN A 53 2.33 -11.37 -29.53
N VAL A 54 2.93 -10.33 -30.10
CA VAL A 54 2.47 -8.94 -30.08
C VAL A 54 2.51 -8.41 -31.51
N ASN A 55 1.43 -7.81 -31.97
CA ASN A 55 1.42 -7.10 -33.24
C ASN A 55 2.05 -5.71 -33.06
N ILE A 56 3.04 -5.39 -33.89
CA ILE A 56 3.56 -4.04 -34.07
C ILE A 56 3.03 -3.46 -35.38
N PHE A 57 2.85 -2.13 -35.41
CA PHE A 57 2.40 -1.37 -36.57
C PHE A 57 3.42 -0.26 -36.81
N PHE A 58 4.05 -0.24 -37.98
CA PHE A 58 5.01 0.79 -38.35
C PHE A 58 4.46 1.69 -39.45
N GLY A 59 4.67 3.01 -39.33
CA GLY A 59 4.22 3.96 -40.35
C GLY A 59 4.66 5.40 -40.10
N ARG A 60 4.32 6.30 -41.02
CA ARG A 60 4.55 7.75 -40.89
C ARG A 60 3.39 8.40 -40.13
N ILE A 61 3.71 9.23 -39.13
CA ILE A 61 2.73 10.07 -38.43
C ILE A 61 2.19 11.14 -39.40
N GLN A 62 0.86 11.28 -39.46
CA GLN A 62 0.17 12.23 -40.32
C GLN A 62 -0.18 13.52 -39.56
N ASN A 63 -0.52 14.59 -40.29
CA ASN A 63 -0.97 15.88 -39.74
C ASN A 63 0.02 16.56 -38.78
N VAL A 64 1.32 16.27 -38.91
CA VAL A 64 2.42 16.84 -38.12
C VAL A 64 3.39 17.62 -39.01
N GLY A 65 3.99 18.70 -38.47
CA GLY A 65 4.89 19.58 -39.22
C GLY A 65 6.31 19.03 -39.46
N ALA A 66 6.63 17.87 -38.91
CA ALA A 66 7.92 17.18 -39.05
C ALA A 66 7.75 15.78 -39.65
N GLU A 67 8.76 15.28 -40.34
CA GLU A 67 8.77 13.87 -40.76
C GLU A 67 9.10 12.98 -39.56
N ILE A 68 8.06 12.35 -39.01
CA ILE A 68 8.14 11.44 -37.87
C ILE A 68 7.52 10.10 -38.27
N TYR A 69 8.21 9.02 -37.94
CA TYR A 69 7.69 7.65 -38.02
C TYR A 69 7.38 7.12 -36.62
N GLY A 70 6.42 6.23 -36.52
CA GLY A 70 6.04 5.56 -35.27
C GLY A 70 6.08 4.05 -35.43
N CYS A 71 6.53 3.35 -34.39
CA CYS A 71 6.27 1.93 -34.19
C CYS A 71 5.36 1.76 -32.97
N TYR A 72 4.13 1.33 -33.21
CA TYR A 72 3.10 1.13 -32.19
C TYR A 72 2.99 -0.36 -31.84
N ALA A 73 3.01 -0.70 -30.56
CA ALA A 73 2.89 -2.06 -30.06
C ALA A 73 1.70 -2.19 -29.10
N GLY A 74 0.82 -3.17 -29.36
CA GLY A 74 -0.27 -3.54 -28.45
C GLY A 74 -1.62 -2.85 -28.70
N GLY A 75 -2.49 -2.86 -27.67
CA GLY A 75 -3.90 -2.46 -27.71
C GLY A 75 -4.87 -3.58 -27.29
N SER A 76 -6.10 -3.20 -26.92
CA SER A 76 -7.21 -4.16 -26.68
C SER A 76 -7.75 -4.72 -28.00
N ASP A 77 -8.62 -5.74 -27.93
CA ASP A 77 -9.37 -6.31 -29.07
C ASP A 77 -10.31 -5.29 -29.81
N ASP A 78 -10.26 -3.99 -29.46
CA ASP A 78 -11.00 -2.91 -30.11
C ASP A 78 -10.41 -2.54 -31.46
N ALA A 79 -11.17 -2.80 -32.53
CA ALA A 79 -10.81 -2.38 -33.89
C ALA A 79 -10.55 -0.85 -34.03
N ASP A 80 -11.14 -0.04 -33.15
CA ASP A 80 -11.01 1.43 -33.15
C ASP A 80 -9.69 1.93 -32.51
N LYS A 81 -8.94 1.08 -31.80
CA LYS A 81 -7.59 1.41 -31.28
C LYS A 81 -6.47 0.98 -32.23
N ILE A 82 -6.74 0.00 -33.09
CA ILE A 82 -5.81 -0.51 -34.10
C ILE A 82 -5.62 0.52 -35.22
N PRO A 83 -4.38 0.85 -35.63
CA PRO A 83 -4.13 1.76 -36.74
C PRO A 83 -4.76 1.29 -38.05
N GLN A 84 -5.75 2.02 -38.55
CA GLN A 84 -6.47 1.67 -39.76
C GLN A 84 -5.61 1.91 -41.01
N GLY A 85 -5.48 0.89 -41.87
CA GLY A 85 -4.70 0.95 -43.12
C GLY A 85 -3.19 0.68 -42.97
N ILE A 86 -2.68 0.46 -41.76
CA ILE A 86 -1.30 -0.01 -41.52
C ILE A 86 -1.34 -1.53 -41.33
N GLN A 87 -0.44 -2.27 -41.99
CA GLN A 87 -0.37 -3.73 -41.83
C GLN A 87 0.36 -4.09 -40.53
N PRO A 88 -0.15 -5.05 -39.73
CA PRO A 88 0.55 -5.53 -38.54
C PRO A 88 1.71 -6.48 -38.90
N THR A 89 2.82 -6.34 -38.20
CA THR A 89 3.88 -7.36 -38.11
C THR A 89 3.76 -8.08 -36.77
N SER A 90 3.57 -9.40 -36.79
CA SER A 90 3.49 -10.23 -35.57
C SER A 90 4.88 -10.56 -35.04
N VAL A 91 5.23 -10.04 -33.87
CA VAL A 91 6.50 -10.28 -33.17
C VAL A 91 6.30 -11.34 -32.09
N ASN A 92 7.17 -12.36 -32.03
CA ASN A 92 7.21 -13.31 -30.92
C ASN A 92 8.20 -12.80 -29.85
N LEU A 93 7.74 -12.62 -28.61
CA LEU A 93 8.57 -12.10 -27.51
C LEU A 93 9.66 -13.08 -27.04
N ASN A 94 9.70 -14.31 -27.57
CA ASN A 94 10.73 -15.32 -27.29
C ASN A 94 10.90 -15.71 -25.79
N GLY A 95 9.92 -15.39 -24.95
CA GLY A 95 9.95 -15.64 -23.51
C GLY A 95 10.43 -14.44 -22.67
N GLU A 96 10.64 -13.27 -23.28
CA GLU A 96 10.67 -12.00 -22.56
C GLU A 96 9.30 -11.75 -21.90
N GLY A 97 9.31 -11.18 -20.69
CA GLY A 97 8.09 -10.99 -19.90
C GLY A 97 7.11 -10.06 -20.60
N PHE A 98 5.82 -10.40 -20.57
CA PHE A 98 4.77 -9.55 -21.11
C PHE A 98 4.66 -8.25 -20.29
N ASP A 99 4.81 -7.11 -20.95
CA ASP A 99 4.68 -5.80 -20.32
C ASP A 99 3.19 -5.39 -20.22
N PRO A 100 2.67 -5.10 -19.01
CA PRO A 100 1.31 -4.58 -18.79
C PRO A 100 0.92 -3.43 -19.73
N ASN A 101 1.86 -2.53 -20.02
CA ASN A 101 1.66 -1.29 -20.75
C ASN A 101 1.29 -1.53 -22.22
N LEU A 102 1.59 -2.72 -22.77
CA LEU A 102 1.14 -3.12 -24.11
C LEU A 102 -0.40 -3.18 -24.22
N ASN A 103 -1.13 -3.31 -23.12
CA ASN A 103 -2.61 -3.17 -23.14
C ASN A 103 -3.08 -1.73 -23.38
N LEU A 104 -2.21 -0.74 -23.15
CA LEU A 104 -2.48 0.69 -23.31
C LEU A 104 -2.24 1.14 -24.75
N GLY A 105 -1.46 0.35 -25.49
CA GLY A 105 -0.83 0.74 -26.74
C GLY A 105 0.38 1.62 -26.45
N VAL A 106 1.58 1.15 -26.78
CA VAL A 106 2.85 1.87 -26.57
C VAL A 106 3.38 2.34 -27.93
N MET A 107 3.86 3.58 -28.02
CA MET A 107 4.43 4.14 -29.25
C MET A 107 5.91 4.52 -29.05
N VAL A 108 6.75 4.06 -29.98
CA VAL A 108 8.14 4.51 -30.13
C VAL A 108 8.23 5.42 -31.35
N TYR A 109 8.83 6.60 -31.21
CA TYR A 109 8.92 7.58 -32.30
C TYR A 109 10.33 7.69 -32.90
N TYR A 110 10.38 7.94 -34.19
CA TYR A 110 11.61 8.11 -34.97
C TYR A 110 11.52 9.42 -35.76
N ILE A 111 12.24 10.45 -35.30
CA ILE A 111 12.26 11.80 -35.85
C ILE A 111 13.31 11.86 -36.97
N LYS A 112 12.95 12.28 -38.17
CA LYS A 112 13.87 12.43 -39.31
C LYS A 112 14.98 13.44 -39.01
N ALA A 113 16.22 12.97 -38.91
CA ALA A 113 17.38 13.80 -38.57
C ALA A 113 18.17 14.21 -39.83
N SER A 114 18.47 13.26 -40.71
CA SER A 114 19.20 13.47 -41.97
C SER A 114 18.63 12.61 -43.10
N GLN A 115 19.19 12.74 -44.30
CA GLN A 115 18.80 11.93 -45.46
C GLN A 115 18.84 10.42 -45.16
N ASN A 116 19.79 9.97 -44.33
CA ASN A 116 20.04 8.56 -44.04
C ASN A 116 19.75 8.16 -42.58
N SER A 117 19.29 9.07 -41.72
CA SER A 117 19.14 8.80 -40.29
C SER A 117 17.96 9.46 -39.58
N VAL A 118 17.61 8.90 -38.43
CA VAL A 118 16.62 9.38 -37.47
C VAL A 118 17.23 9.52 -36.07
N PHE A 119 16.57 10.32 -35.23
CA PHE A 119 16.69 10.21 -33.78
C PHE A 119 15.49 9.46 -33.22
N MET A 120 15.75 8.50 -32.34
CA MET A 120 14.74 7.70 -31.66
C MET A 120 14.33 8.42 -30.37
N PHE A 121 13.03 8.59 -30.13
CA PHE A 121 12.50 9.18 -28.90
C PHE A 121 11.81 8.06 -28.08
N ASP A 122 12.34 7.82 -26.88
CA ASP A 122 12.13 6.65 -26.03
C ASP A 122 12.40 5.29 -26.71
N THR A 123 12.39 4.20 -25.94
CA THR A 123 12.59 2.84 -26.45
C THR A 123 11.41 1.93 -26.10
N SER A 124 11.36 0.75 -26.73
CA SER A 124 10.30 -0.22 -26.47
C SER A 124 10.48 -0.95 -25.14
N THR A 125 9.41 -1.57 -24.67
CA THR A 125 9.28 -2.34 -23.42
C THR A 125 10.14 -3.60 -23.34
N ALA A 126 10.69 -4.08 -24.46
CA ALA A 126 11.43 -5.33 -24.53
C ALA A 126 12.57 -5.27 -25.56
N GLU A 127 13.63 -6.10 -25.41
CA GLU A 127 14.77 -6.14 -26.34
C GLU A 127 14.29 -6.60 -27.73
N VAL A 128 13.43 -7.63 -27.78
CA VAL A 128 12.90 -8.18 -29.02
C VAL A 128 11.93 -7.23 -29.72
N LEU A 129 11.11 -6.47 -28.97
CA LEU A 129 10.20 -5.47 -29.56
C LEU A 129 10.98 -4.28 -30.15
N ALA A 130 11.97 -3.75 -29.41
CA ALA A 130 12.81 -2.67 -29.91
C ALA A 130 13.58 -3.08 -31.17
N GLU A 131 14.18 -4.28 -31.18
CA GLU A 131 14.88 -4.81 -32.34
C GLU A 131 13.92 -4.99 -33.54
N SER A 132 12.68 -5.44 -33.32
CA SER A 132 11.67 -5.60 -34.37
C SER A 132 11.20 -4.26 -34.95
N CYS A 133 10.91 -3.26 -34.11
CA CYS A 133 10.58 -1.91 -34.56
C CYS A 133 11.71 -1.25 -35.35
N ASN A 134 12.96 -1.45 -34.91
CA ASN A 134 14.15 -0.94 -35.62
C ASN A 134 14.37 -1.65 -36.97
N GLN A 135 14.01 -2.93 -37.07
CA GLN A 135 14.02 -3.66 -38.34
C GLN A 135 12.95 -3.15 -39.31
N GLU A 136 11.73 -2.84 -38.85
CA GLU A 136 10.68 -2.24 -39.68
C GLU A 136 11.10 -0.85 -40.20
N LEU A 137 11.67 0.01 -39.34
CA LEU A 137 12.27 1.28 -39.74
C LEU A 137 13.29 1.07 -40.87
N GLN A 138 14.28 0.19 -40.66
CA GLN A 138 15.37 -0.03 -41.60
C GLN A 138 14.89 -0.65 -42.93
N GLN A 139 13.87 -1.52 -42.90
CA GLN A 139 13.30 -2.16 -44.09
C GLN A 139 12.41 -1.22 -44.90
N GLN A 140 11.53 -0.44 -44.25
CA GLN A 140 10.56 0.41 -44.93
C GLN A 140 11.12 1.78 -45.34
N THR A 141 12.13 2.29 -44.62
CA THR A 141 12.67 3.66 -44.85
C THR A 141 14.15 3.69 -45.24
N GLY A 142 14.91 2.63 -44.95
CA GLY A 142 16.36 2.61 -45.17
C GLY A 142 17.19 3.37 -44.12
N LEU A 143 16.57 3.94 -43.09
CA LEU A 143 17.22 4.89 -42.17
C LEU A 143 17.85 4.22 -40.94
N GLY A 144 19.05 4.68 -40.57
CA GLY A 144 19.74 4.32 -39.33
C GLY A 144 19.37 5.22 -38.15
N ILE A 145 19.69 4.80 -36.93
CA ILE A 145 19.41 5.55 -35.70
C ILE A 145 20.71 6.19 -35.20
N ASP A 146 20.79 7.52 -35.23
CA ASP A 146 22.00 8.28 -34.86
C ASP A 146 22.06 8.64 -33.37
N MET A 147 20.90 8.75 -32.70
CA MET A 147 20.78 9.10 -31.28
C MET A 147 19.48 8.55 -30.70
N ILE A 148 19.51 8.19 -29.41
CA ILE A 148 18.31 7.95 -28.59
C ILE A 148 18.13 9.14 -27.65
N ILE A 149 16.93 9.71 -27.61
CA ILE A 149 16.51 10.72 -26.65
C ILE A 149 15.57 10.02 -25.67
N LEU A 150 15.90 10.00 -24.38
CA LEU A 150 15.04 9.40 -23.35
C LEU A 150 14.28 10.49 -22.59
N SER A 151 12.96 10.35 -22.49
CA SER A 151 12.10 11.25 -21.72
C SER A 151 12.40 11.16 -20.22
N HIS A 152 12.57 9.94 -19.68
CA HIS A 152 12.79 9.67 -18.26
C HIS A 152 13.33 8.25 -17.99
N GLU A 153 13.35 7.82 -16.72
CA GLU A 153 13.84 6.49 -16.29
C GLU A 153 12.73 5.60 -15.69
N HIS A 154 11.74 5.24 -16.51
CA HIS A 154 10.92 4.06 -16.24
C HIS A 154 11.43 2.85 -17.04
N GLY A 155 11.28 1.65 -16.46
CA GLY A 155 11.90 0.42 -16.98
C GLY A 155 11.36 -0.02 -18.34
N ASP A 156 10.07 0.17 -18.56
CA ASP A 156 9.29 -0.01 -19.79
C ASP A 156 9.76 0.89 -20.95
N HIS A 157 10.16 2.14 -20.69
CA HIS A 157 10.64 3.04 -21.75
C HIS A 157 12.15 2.92 -22.05
N VAL A 158 12.92 2.21 -21.22
CA VAL A 158 14.38 2.03 -21.38
C VAL A 158 14.86 0.58 -21.55
N ALA A 159 14.01 -0.44 -21.34
CA ALA A 159 14.40 -1.85 -21.45
C ALA A 159 14.93 -2.21 -22.84
N GLY A 160 14.24 -1.75 -23.89
CA GLY A 160 14.57 -1.96 -25.29
C GLY A 160 15.92 -1.36 -25.72
N ARG A 161 16.52 -0.46 -24.94
CA ARG A 161 17.90 0.03 -25.14
C ARG A 161 18.91 -1.11 -25.24
N ASN A 162 18.65 -2.26 -24.62
CA ASN A 162 19.51 -3.42 -24.71
C ASN A 162 19.49 -4.10 -26.09
N ALA A 163 18.68 -3.67 -27.07
CA ALA A 163 18.64 -4.22 -28.42
C ALA A 163 20.00 -4.14 -29.13
N ASN A 164 20.33 -5.15 -29.94
CA ASN A 164 21.61 -5.22 -30.65
C ASN A 164 21.81 -4.03 -31.58
N SER A 165 20.74 -3.58 -32.24
CA SER A 165 20.66 -2.35 -33.03
C SER A 165 20.98 -1.07 -32.25
N LEU A 166 20.75 -1.04 -30.92
CA LEU A 166 20.88 0.16 -30.09
C LEU A 166 22.14 0.21 -29.20
N LYS A 167 22.84 -0.92 -29.00
CA LYS A 167 24.02 -1.05 -28.09
C LYS A 167 25.16 -0.04 -28.29
N ARG A 168 25.23 0.64 -29.43
CA ARG A 168 26.28 1.63 -29.78
C ARG A 168 25.74 3.02 -30.10
N VAL A 169 24.42 3.22 -30.05
CA VAL A 169 23.80 4.51 -30.33
C VAL A 169 23.99 5.41 -29.10
N PRO A 170 24.46 6.67 -29.26
CA PRO A 170 24.60 7.60 -28.14
C PRO A 170 23.23 7.97 -27.57
N VAL A 171 23.18 8.15 -26.25
CA VAL A 171 21.93 8.49 -25.56
C VAL A 171 21.99 9.90 -24.98
N MET A 172 21.05 10.74 -25.38
CA MET A 172 20.77 12.04 -24.78
C MET A 172 19.66 11.89 -23.74
N ALA A 173 19.94 12.31 -22.52
CA ALA A 173 19.00 12.25 -21.40
C ALA A 173 19.48 13.18 -20.27
N GLN A 174 18.67 13.38 -19.23
CA GLN A 174 19.07 14.11 -18.03
C GLN A 174 20.40 13.63 -17.45
N SER A 175 21.20 14.57 -16.90
CA SER A 175 22.50 14.27 -16.28
C SER A 175 22.46 13.14 -15.24
N SER A 176 21.40 13.09 -14.43
CA SER A 176 21.12 12.04 -13.43
C SER A 176 20.92 10.66 -14.06
N LEU A 177 20.15 10.59 -15.15
CA LEU A 177 19.89 9.39 -15.91
C LEU A 177 21.14 8.92 -16.67
N VAL A 178 21.84 9.83 -17.34
CA VAL A 178 23.14 9.53 -18.00
C VAL A 178 24.17 8.98 -17.01
N GLN A 179 24.20 9.49 -15.78
CA GLN A 179 25.08 8.97 -14.72
C GLN A 179 24.72 7.53 -14.32
N LYS A 180 23.43 7.19 -14.19
CA LYS A 180 22.96 5.83 -13.87
C LYS A 180 23.19 4.84 -15.01
N LEU A 181 22.99 5.26 -16.26
CA LEU A 181 23.21 4.45 -17.46
C LEU A 181 24.69 4.10 -17.68
N GLY A 182 25.59 4.93 -17.16
CA GLY A 182 27.04 4.71 -17.18
C GLY A 182 27.69 4.80 -18.56
N ALA A 183 29.01 4.63 -18.59
CA ALA A 183 29.81 4.71 -19.82
C ALA A 183 29.74 3.40 -20.63
N ARG A 184 28.66 3.18 -21.38
CA ARG A 184 28.51 2.07 -22.32
C ARG A 184 28.29 2.54 -23.77
N GLY A 185 29.26 2.23 -24.64
CA GLY A 185 29.07 2.06 -26.09
C GLY A 185 29.00 3.33 -26.95
N GLY A 186 28.34 4.39 -26.47
CA GLY A 186 28.23 5.68 -27.16
C GLY A 186 28.51 6.84 -26.21
N GLY A 187 28.87 8.00 -26.77
CA GLY A 187 29.06 9.23 -25.99
C GLY A 187 27.73 9.78 -25.50
N ASN A 188 27.23 9.28 -24.37
CA ASN A 188 25.98 9.77 -23.77
C ASN A 188 26.07 11.28 -23.50
N VAL A 189 25.02 12.02 -23.84
CA VAL A 189 24.97 13.49 -23.73
C VAL A 189 24.09 13.88 -22.55
N PRO A 190 24.65 14.36 -21.42
CA PRO A 190 23.88 14.78 -20.26
C PRO A 190 23.19 16.13 -20.51
N LEU A 191 21.88 16.18 -20.27
CA LEU A 191 21.06 17.38 -20.26
C LEU A 191 21.00 17.97 -18.84
N SER A 192 21.47 19.21 -18.67
CA SER A 192 21.31 19.99 -17.42
C SER A 192 19.94 20.67 -17.37
N SER A 193 19.41 20.99 -16.18
CA SER A 193 18.04 21.52 -16.01
C SER A 193 17.74 22.75 -16.87
N ASP A 194 18.73 23.63 -17.04
CA ASP A 194 18.57 24.94 -17.67
C ASP A 194 19.08 24.95 -19.12
N GLN A 195 19.33 23.76 -19.70
CA GLN A 195 20.03 23.60 -20.98
C GLN A 195 19.15 22.95 -22.04
N SER A 196 18.72 23.75 -23.02
CA SER A 196 18.21 23.24 -24.30
C SER A 196 19.38 22.88 -25.23
N PHE A 197 19.27 21.74 -25.91
CA PHE A 197 20.16 21.36 -27.02
C PHE A 197 19.43 21.51 -28.35
N THR A 198 20.01 22.31 -29.24
CA THR A 198 19.46 22.58 -30.56
C THR A 198 20.17 21.74 -31.62
N PHE A 199 19.41 20.93 -32.35
CA PHE A 199 19.85 20.15 -33.49
C PHE A 199 19.38 20.79 -34.79
N GLN A 200 20.30 20.93 -35.74
CA GLN A 200 19.97 21.26 -37.12
C GLN A 200 19.57 19.97 -37.84
N MET A 201 18.27 19.82 -38.10
CA MET A 201 17.70 18.66 -38.79
C MET A 201 17.57 18.97 -40.28
N GLN A 202 17.37 17.97 -41.12
CA GLN A 202 17.17 18.18 -42.55
C GLN A 202 15.99 19.13 -42.86
N ASP A 203 14.88 18.95 -42.13
CA ASP A 203 13.59 19.60 -42.44
C ASP A 203 13.20 20.66 -41.39
N GLY A 204 14.13 21.10 -40.54
CA GLY A 204 13.87 22.10 -39.51
C GLY A 204 14.90 22.16 -38.38
N VAL A 205 14.52 22.79 -37.27
CA VAL A 205 15.33 22.85 -36.05
C VAL A 205 14.60 22.10 -34.96
N MET A 206 15.29 21.15 -34.32
CA MET A 206 14.77 20.44 -33.16
C MET A 206 15.44 20.95 -31.88
N ASN A 207 14.64 21.37 -30.91
CA ASN A 207 15.11 21.69 -29.57
C ASN A 207 14.76 20.53 -28.63
N VAL A 208 15.76 20.01 -27.92
CA VAL A 208 15.57 19.04 -26.84
C VAL A 208 15.84 19.76 -25.52
N THR A 209 14.88 19.76 -24.61
CA THR A 209 15.02 20.45 -23.32
C THR A 209 14.55 19.58 -22.17
N ASN A 210 15.13 19.81 -21.00
CA ASN A 210 14.54 19.34 -19.77
C ASN A 210 13.31 20.20 -19.41
N VAL A 211 12.35 19.58 -18.74
CA VAL A 211 11.11 20.19 -18.26
C VAL A 211 10.82 19.72 -16.82
N GLN A 212 10.11 20.52 -16.03
CA GLN A 212 9.52 20.03 -14.78
C GLN A 212 8.20 19.35 -15.09
N ALA A 213 8.06 18.10 -14.64
CA ALA A 213 7.02 17.19 -15.12
C ALA A 213 6.56 16.22 -14.03
N HIS A 214 5.79 15.17 -14.39
CA HIS A 214 5.17 14.24 -13.44
C HIS A 214 6.17 13.61 -12.44
N THR A 215 7.38 13.22 -12.87
CA THR A 215 8.41 12.64 -11.99
C THR A 215 9.40 13.67 -11.41
N LYS A 216 9.05 14.97 -11.47
CA LYS A 216 9.86 16.16 -11.12
C LYS A 216 10.86 16.61 -12.20
N LEU A 217 11.33 15.74 -13.09
CA LEU A 217 12.18 16.11 -14.23
C LEU A 217 11.90 15.19 -15.43
N GLY A 218 11.57 15.77 -16.60
CA GLY A 218 11.39 15.06 -17.88
C GLY A 218 12.21 15.67 -19.02
N THR A 219 12.35 14.95 -20.15
CA THR A 219 12.93 15.46 -21.41
C THR A 219 11.84 15.56 -22.49
N VAL A 220 11.78 16.68 -23.21
CA VAL A 220 10.86 16.90 -24.35
C VAL A 220 11.65 17.25 -25.60
N ALA A 221 11.27 16.67 -26.74
CA ALA A 221 11.82 17.03 -28.06
C ALA A 221 10.79 17.81 -28.88
N MET A 222 11.16 18.98 -29.37
CA MET A 222 10.28 19.93 -30.06
C MET A 222 10.82 20.24 -31.46
N ILE A 223 10.01 20.02 -32.50
CA ILE A 223 10.38 20.24 -33.91
C ILE A 223 9.15 20.65 -34.73
N ASN A 224 9.26 21.71 -35.54
CA ASN A 224 8.24 22.18 -36.49
C ASN A 224 6.79 22.23 -35.92
N GLY A 225 6.63 22.76 -34.70
CA GLY A 225 5.32 22.85 -34.05
C GLY A 225 4.79 21.53 -33.45
N VAL A 226 5.64 20.52 -33.32
CA VAL A 226 5.33 19.21 -32.72
C VAL A 226 6.19 18.99 -31.48
N ALA A 227 5.61 18.51 -30.38
CA ALA A 227 6.34 18.08 -29.19
C ALA A 227 6.15 16.59 -28.91
N LEU A 228 7.24 15.86 -28.70
CA LEU A 228 7.26 14.48 -28.22
C LEU A 228 7.55 14.49 -26.72
N MET A 229 6.66 13.89 -25.94
CA MET A 229 6.51 14.26 -24.52
C MET A 229 6.62 13.11 -23.51
N GLY A 230 6.74 11.86 -23.97
CA GLY A 230 6.84 10.67 -23.10
C GLY A 230 5.67 10.56 -22.12
N ASP A 231 5.86 9.82 -21.03
CA ASP A 231 4.89 9.72 -19.92
C ASP A 231 4.80 11.02 -19.11
N GLU A 232 5.91 11.76 -19.07
CA GLU A 232 6.18 12.86 -18.14
C GLU A 232 5.12 13.97 -18.17
N LEU A 233 4.54 14.19 -19.35
CA LEU A 233 3.46 15.15 -19.54
C LEU A 233 2.18 14.46 -20.05
N GLU A 234 2.16 13.15 -20.27
CA GLU A 234 0.97 12.42 -20.74
C GLU A 234 -0.17 12.40 -19.72
N SER A 235 0.16 12.44 -18.42
CA SER A 235 -0.84 12.64 -17.34
C SER A 235 -1.61 13.96 -17.47
N THR A 236 -1.08 14.93 -18.22
CA THR A 236 -1.70 16.25 -18.50
C THR A 236 -2.53 16.25 -19.80
N VAL A 237 -2.30 15.28 -20.70
CA VAL A 237 -2.99 15.15 -22.00
C VAL A 237 -4.37 14.48 -21.86
N ASN A 238 -4.68 13.93 -20.69
CA ASN A 238 -5.85 13.10 -20.46
C ASN A 238 -7.05 13.85 -19.83
N PHE A 239 -8.26 13.51 -20.27
CA PHE A 239 -9.53 14.12 -19.81
C PHE A 239 -9.99 13.71 -18.39
N LEU A 240 -9.21 12.93 -17.65
CA LEU A 240 -9.65 12.32 -16.38
C LEU A 240 -9.05 13.05 -15.18
N VAL A 241 -9.94 13.50 -14.28
CA VAL A 241 -9.60 14.18 -13.03
C VAL A 241 -9.04 13.18 -12.02
N SER A 242 -7.80 13.41 -11.58
CA SER A 242 -7.19 12.74 -10.44
C SER A 242 -7.77 13.24 -9.12
N SER A 243 -7.54 12.51 -8.02
CA SER A 243 -7.97 12.92 -6.67
C SER A 243 -7.37 14.26 -6.20
N ASN A 244 -6.34 14.77 -6.87
CA ASN A 244 -5.75 16.10 -6.64
C ASN A 244 -5.83 16.97 -7.90
N THR A 245 -7.06 17.37 -8.26
CA THR A 245 -7.38 18.23 -9.41
C THR A 245 -6.51 19.47 -9.48
N GLN A 246 -6.20 20.09 -8.34
CA GLN A 246 -5.41 21.32 -8.27
C GLN A 246 -3.94 21.09 -8.67
N ARG A 247 -3.31 20.01 -8.19
CA ARG A 247 -1.95 19.62 -8.63
C ARG A 247 -1.92 19.30 -10.12
N GLN A 248 -2.91 18.55 -10.62
CA GLN A 248 -3.00 18.19 -12.04
C GLN A 248 -3.19 19.43 -12.93
N ASN A 249 -4.03 20.37 -12.50
CA ASN A 249 -4.23 21.65 -13.18
C ASN A 249 -2.93 22.48 -13.25
N ASN A 250 -2.21 22.59 -12.12
CA ASN A 250 -0.92 23.30 -12.07
C ASN A 250 0.14 22.65 -12.98
N GLN A 251 0.20 21.32 -13.04
CA GLN A 251 1.11 20.60 -13.94
C GLN A 251 0.76 20.84 -15.43
N LEU A 252 -0.52 20.86 -15.78
CA LEU A 252 -0.96 21.17 -17.15
C LEU A 252 -0.72 22.64 -17.52
N GLN A 253 -0.85 23.58 -16.59
CA GLN A 253 -0.48 25.00 -16.81
C GLN A 253 1.01 25.17 -17.12
N ILE A 254 1.90 24.52 -16.35
CA ILE A 254 3.35 24.51 -16.62
C ILE A 254 3.62 23.94 -18.01
N SER A 255 2.98 22.82 -18.35
CA SER A 255 3.09 22.18 -19.66
C SER A 255 2.68 23.13 -20.79
N GLN A 256 1.56 23.84 -20.65
CA GLN A 256 1.10 24.79 -21.67
C GLN A 256 1.99 26.02 -21.81
N SER A 257 2.62 26.52 -20.75
CA SER A 257 3.61 27.62 -20.86
C SER A 257 4.78 27.19 -21.75
N ILE A 258 5.36 26.02 -21.46
CA ILE A 258 6.50 25.46 -22.20
C ILE A 258 6.14 25.24 -23.68
N LEU A 259 4.96 24.66 -23.96
CA LEU A 259 4.47 24.44 -25.33
C LEU A 259 4.17 25.75 -26.07
N GLY A 260 3.58 26.73 -25.39
CA GLY A 260 3.21 28.03 -25.95
C GLY A 260 4.43 28.88 -26.32
N GLU A 261 5.42 28.94 -25.42
CA GLU A 261 6.70 29.64 -25.64
C GLU A 261 7.47 29.07 -26.85
N ASN A 262 7.27 27.78 -27.17
CA ASN A 262 7.90 27.09 -28.29
C ASN A 262 7.00 26.97 -29.55
N ASN A 263 5.85 27.65 -29.60
CA ASN A 263 4.89 27.64 -30.72
C ASN A 263 4.41 26.23 -31.12
N ILE A 264 4.24 25.32 -30.15
CA ILE A 264 3.78 23.96 -30.42
C ILE A 264 2.27 23.94 -30.72
N GLN A 265 1.88 23.17 -31.75
CA GLN A 265 0.50 22.99 -32.20
C GLN A 265 0.00 21.57 -31.98
N THR A 266 0.89 20.57 -32.03
CA THR A 266 0.58 19.14 -31.87
C THR A 266 1.51 18.48 -30.85
N VAL A 267 0.95 17.59 -30.05
CA VAL A 267 1.64 16.77 -29.05
C VAL A 267 1.61 15.30 -29.49
N LEU A 268 2.64 14.54 -29.14
CA LEU A 268 2.73 13.10 -29.38
C LEU A 268 2.98 12.37 -28.04
N PRO A 269 1.97 11.67 -27.48
CA PRO A 269 2.07 10.92 -26.22
C PRO A 269 2.76 9.57 -26.40
N ALA A 270 3.19 8.92 -25.31
CA ALA A 270 3.77 7.58 -25.36
C ALA A 270 2.70 6.48 -25.45
N HIS A 271 1.50 6.71 -24.90
CA HIS A 271 0.43 5.71 -24.85
C HIS A 271 -0.89 6.16 -25.51
N GLY A 272 -1.80 5.18 -25.68
CA GLY A 272 -3.18 5.40 -26.13
C GLY A 272 -3.55 4.74 -27.47
N SER A 273 -4.53 5.32 -28.18
CA SER A 273 -5.01 4.78 -29.46
C SER A 273 -3.97 4.98 -30.57
N GLY A 274 -3.49 3.87 -31.14
CA GLY A 274 -2.57 3.91 -32.28
C GLY A 274 -3.18 4.64 -33.48
N ALA A 275 -4.48 4.48 -33.72
CA ALA A 275 -5.19 5.22 -34.78
C ALA A 275 -5.14 6.76 -34.57
N ALA A 276 -5.28 7.24 -33.33
CA ALA A 276 -5.20 8.68 -33.01
C ALA A 276 -3.76 9.21 -33.07
N MET A 277 -2.77 8.41 -32.62
CA MET A 277 -1.35 8.76 -32.67
C MET A 277 -0.83 8.83 -34.12
N PHE A 278 -1.07 7.82 -34.96
CA PHE A 278 -0.69 7.87 -36.37
C PHE A 278 -1.39 8.98 -37.15
N ALA A 279 -2.57 9.42 -36.70
CA ALA A 279 -3.30 10.55 -37.28
C ALA A 279 -2.90 11.93 -36.72
N GLY A 280 -2.00 12.01 -35.73
CA GLY A 280 -1.51 13.27 -35.15
C GLY A 280 -2.58 14.11 -34.45
N GLN A 281 -3.57 13.48 -33.81
CA GLN A 281 -4.82 14.15 -33.39
C GLN A 281 -4.76 14.94 -32.07
N PHE A 282 -3.65 14.95 -31.34
CA PHE A 282 -3.52 15.61 -30.04
C PHE A 282 -3.04 17.06 -30.20
N SER A 283 -3.97 17.98 -30.48
CA SER A 283 -3.63 19.41 -30.64
C SER A 283 -3.44 20.14 -29.30
N LEU A 284 -2.74 21.28 -29.32
CA LEU A 284 -2.64 22.18 -28.15
C LEU A 284 -4.03 22.66 -27.68
N GLN A 285 -5.00 22.81 -28.60
CA GLN A 285 -6.38 23.14 -28.26
C GLN A 285 -7.03 22.05 -27.39
N LEU A 286 -6.68 20.77 -27.59
CA LEU A 286 -7.16 19.66 -26.76
C LEU A 286 -6.64 19.78 -25.31
N LEU A 287 -5.37 20.18 -25.15
CA LEU A 287 -4.78 20.44 -23.83
C LEU A 287 -5.42 21.64 -23.13
N GLN A 288 -5.72 22.71 -23.87
CA GLN A 288 -6.44 23.87 -23.36
C GLN A 288 -7.86 23.50 -22.91
N SER A 289 -8.54 22.63 -23.66
CA SER A 289 -9.83 22.05 -23.26
C SER A 289 -9.73 21.23 -21.97
N ASN A 290 -8.69 20.41 -21.81
CA ASN A 290 -8.45 19.65 -20.59
C ASN A 290 -8.21 20.56 -19.37
N GLN A 291 -7.41 21.62 -19.51
CA GLN A 291 -7.18 22.55 -18.41
C GLN A 291 -8.49 23.22 -18.01
N ARG A 292 -9.27 23.70 -18.99
CA ARG A 292 -10.54 24.34 -18.69
C ARG A 292 -11.53 23.39 -18.01
N TYR A 293 -11.45 22.10 -18.33
CA TYR A 293 -12.18 21.04 -17.63
C TYR A 293 -11.71 20.86 -16.18
N LEU A 294 -10.40 20.77 -15.94
CA LEU A 294 -9.82 20.65 -14.59
C LEU A 294 -10.14 21.87 -13.71
N GLU A 295 -10.09 23.09 -14.26
CA GLU A 295 -10.51 24.32 -13.57
C GLU A 295 -11.98 24.27 -13.13
N LEU A 296 -12.89 23.82 -13.99
CA LEU A 296 -14.31 23.66 -13.66
C LEU A 296 -14.53 22.57 -12.62
N MET A 297 -13.78 21.47 -12.68
CA MET A 297 -13.84 20.39 -11.70
C MET A 297 -13.27 20.78 -10.34
N ALA A 298 -12.23 21.64 -10.30
CA ALA A 298 -11.66 22.16 -9.06
C ALA A 298 -12.56 23.21 -8.38
N THR A 299 -13.33 23.98 -9.16
CA THR A 299 -14.12 25.12 -8.64
C THR A 299 -15.61 24.85 -8.51
N ASN A 300 -16.20 24.02 -9.37
CA ASN A 300 -17.64 23.70 -9.36
C ASN A 300 -17.93 22.31 -9.99
N PRO A 301 -17.55 21.21 -9.31
CA PRO A 301 -17.76 19.86 -9.83
C PRO A 301 -19.24 19.50 -10.01
N GLN A 302 -20.16 20.13 -9.24
CA GLN A 302 -21.60 19.92 -9.40
C GLN A 302 -22.13 20.49 -10.73
N SER A 303 -21.55 21.57 -11.25
CA SER A 303 -21.90 22.10 -12.58
C SER A 303 -21.48 21.18 -13.73
N VAL A 304 -20.42 20.40 -13.52
CA VAL A 304 -19.91 19.41 -14.47
C VAL A 304 -20.70 18.10 -14.36
N CYS A 305 -20.99 17.64 -13.15
CA CYS A 305 -21.66 16.37 -12.84
C CYS A 305 -22.93 16.55 -11.97
N PRO A 306 -24.05 17.08 -12.51
CA PRO A 306 -25.25 17.27 -11.71
C PRO A 306 -25.99 15.94 -11.47
N GLN A 307 -26.43 15.72 -10.23
CA GLN A 307 -27.07 14.47 -9.78
C GLN A 307 -28.39 14.14 -10.50
N ASN A 308 -28.74 12.85 -10.55
CA ASN A 308 -30.01 12.28 -11.05
C ASN A 308 -30.45 12.78 -12.44
N LYS A 309 -29.93 12.15 -13.50
CA LYS A 309 -30.24 12.51 -14.89
C LYS A 309 -30.83 11.37 -15.72
N ASN A 310 -31.93 11.68 -16.41
CA ASN A 310 -32.38 10.92 -17.57
C ASN A 310 -31.58 11.31 -18.84
N GLY A 311 -31.69 10.53 -19.91
CA GLY A 311 -30.91 10.73 -21.14
C GLY A 311 -31.05 12.12 -21.80
N ARG A 312 -32.17 12.82 -21.59
CA ARG A 312 -32.36 14.20 -22.09
C ARG A 312 -31.55 15.21 -21.29
N GLN A 313 -31.52 15.06 -19.96
CA GLN A 313 -30.72 15.90 -19.06
C GLN A 313 -29.21 15.63 -19.21
N LEU A 314 -28.82 14.40 -19.57
CA LEU A 314 -27.43 14.03 -19.88
C LEU A 314 -26.94 14.71 -21.17
N ALA A 315 -27.72 14.65 -22.25
CA ALA A 315 -27.39 15.34 -23.50
C ALA A 315 -27.27 16.87 -23.32
N GLN A 316 -28.12 17.47 -22.48
CA GLN A 316 -28.02 18.89 -22.11
C GLN A 316 -26.75 19.18 -21.29
N ALA A 317 -26.37 18.30 -20.36
CA ALA A 317 -25.13 18.41 -19.58
C ALA A 317 -23.90 18.47 -20.50
N LYS A 318 -23.80 17.52 -21.43
CA LYS A 318 -22.69 17.45 -22.40
C LYS A 318 -22.65 18.65 -23.33
N ALA A 319 -23.81 19.15 -23.74
CA ALA A 319 -23.90 20.37 -24.54
C ALA A 319 -23.44 21.61 -23.77
N GLN A 320 -23.69 21.69 -22.46
CA GLN A 320 -23.20 22.75 -21.60
C GLN A 320 -21.70 22.62 -21.34
N LEU A 321 -21.24 21.46 -20.90
CA LEU A 321 -19.83 21.16 -20.62
C LEU A 321 -18.95 21.40 -21.86
N GLY A 322 -19.37 20.91 -23.03
CA GLY A 322 -18.68 21.14 -24.29
C GLY A 322 -18.51 22.62 -24.62
N ARG A 323 -19.55 23.45 -24.41
CA ARG A 323 -19.43 24.91 -24.57
C ARG A 323 -18.46 25.54 -23.57
N GLN A 324 -18.38 25.03 -22.34
CA GLN A 324 -17.50 25.58 -21.30
C GLN A 324 -16.02 25.23 -21.52
N ILE A 325 -15.73 24.05 -22.10
CA ILE A 325 -14.34 23.56 -22.33
C ILE A 325 -13.90 23.63 -23.80
N GLY A 326 -14.73 24.15 -24.70
CA GLY A 326 -14.36 24.38 -26.11
C GLY A 326 -14.41 23.15 -27.03
N VAL A 327 -15.07 22.06 -26.63
CA VAL A 327 -15.23 20.83 -27.45
C VAL A 327 -16.69 20.62 -27.87
N ARG A 328 -16.94 19.81 -28.90
CA ARG A 328 -18.33 19.52 -29.28
C ARG A 328 -18.94 18.55 -28.27
N ALA A 329 -20.21 18.72 -27.95
CA ALA A 329 -20.96 17.82 -27.08
C ALA A 329 -20.88 16.33 -27.49
N SER A 330 -20.75 16.08 -28.80
CA SER A 330 -20.63 14.75 -29.37
C SER A 330 -19.26 14.10 -29.16
N ASP A 331 -18.24 14.87 -28.76
CA ASP A 331 -16.89 14.37 -28.47
C ASP A 331 -16.75 13.92 -27.00
N ILE A 332 -17.74 14.22 -26.15
CA ILE A 332 -17.83 13.79 -24.75
C ILE A 332 -18.68 12.48 -24.69
N THR A 333 -18.04 11.34 -24.37
CA THR A 333 -18.72 10.03 -24.35
C THR A 333 -19.64 9.84 -23.14
N ASP A 334 -20.61 8.91 -23.20
CA ASP A 334 -21.50 8.64 -22.06
C ASP A 334 -20.76 7.94 -20.93
N ALA A 335 -19.95 6.94 -21.28
CA ALA A 335 -19.07 6.23 -20.34
C ALA A 335 -18.15 7.17 -19.57
N TYR A 336 -17.58 8.19 -20.22
CA TYR A 336 -16.78 9.24 -19.55
C TYR A 336 -17.55 9.94 -18.42
N PHE A 337 -18.79 10.34 -18.70
CA PHE A 337 -19.64 11.07 -17.76
C PHE A 337 -20.14 10.17 -16.61
N GLU A 338 -20.54 8.94 -16.92
CA GLU A 338 -20.98 7.94 -15.93
C GLU A 338 -19.85 7.51 -15.00
N THR A 339 -18.64 7.31 -15.54
CA THR A 339 -17.45 6.94 -14.76
C THR A 339 -17.13 8.03 -13.74
N HIS A 340 -17.14 9.30 -14.16
CA HIS A 340 -16.88 10.43 -13.25
C HIS A 340 -17.98 10.65 -12.20
N ILE A 341 -19.25 10.41 -12.52
CA ILE A 341 -20.34 10.42 -11.53
C ILE A 341 -20.11 9.36 -10.45
N ASN A 342 -19.69 8.15 -10.83
CA ASN A 342 -19.53 7.03 -9.90
C ASN A 342 -18.28 7.11 -9.01
N GLU A 343 -17.25 7.86 -9.42
CA GLU A 343 -15.98 7.99 -8.68
C GLU A 343 -15.85 9.23 -7.81
N ASN A 344 -16.36 10.37 -8.30
CA ASN A 344 -16.04 11.69 -7.75
C ASN A 344 -17.19 12.33 -6.97
N LEU A 345 -18.37 11.70 -6.93
CA LEU A 345 -19.47 12.12 -6.06
C LEU A 345 -19.58 11.21 -4.82
N PRO A 346 -19.83 11.76 -3.62
CA PRO A 346 -20.12 10.95 -2.44
C PRO A 346 -21.39 10.11 -2.68
N LYS A 347 -21.32 8.82 -2.34
CA LYS A 347 -22.49 7.94 -2.41
C LYS A 347 -23.50 8.34 -1.32
N PRO A 348 -24.82 8.31 -1.61
CA PRO A 348 -25.85 8.87 -0.71
C PRO A 348 -25.91 8.22 0.70
N ASP A 349 -25.30 7.06 0.90
CA ASP A 349 -25.25 6.39 2.22
C ASP A 349 -24.32 7.08 3.23
N SER A 350 -23.43 7.99 2.82
CA SER A 350 -22.47 8.65 3.73
C SER A 350 -23.05 9.81 4.55
N LEU A 351 -24.36 10.04 4.52
CA LEU A 351 -25.04 11.14 5.24
C LEU A 351 -26.09 10.68 6.26
N ARG A 352 -26.31 9.37 6.43
CA ARG A 352 -27.31 8.82 7.39
C ARG A 352 -26.83 8.75 8.85
N GLY A 353 -25.81 9.52 9.23
CA GLY A 353 -25.28 9.58 10.59
C GLY A 353 -25.73 10.79 11.44
N GLN A 354 -26.41 11.78 10.85
CA GLN A 354 -26.74 13.05 11.52
C GLN A 354 -28.17 13.55 11.27
N VAL A 355 -29.18 12.70 11.48
CA VAL A 355 -30.50 13.16 11.94
C VAL A 355 -31.04 12.12 12.92
N SER A 356 -31.25 12.52 14.17
CA SER A 356 -32.06 11.73 15.11
C SER A 356 -32.95 12.69 15.90
N LYS A 357 -34.22 12.29 16.09
CA LYS A 357 -35.34 13.07 16.64
C LYS A 357 -35.83 14.24 15.78
N LEU A 358 -36.89 13.98 15.03
CA LEU A 358 -38.20 14.59 15.28
C LEU A 358 -39.27 13.57 14.90
N ASN A 359 -40.45 13.66 15.54
CA ASN A 359 -41.49 12.63 15.45
C ASN A 359 -42.17 12.60 14.08
N LEU A 360 -42.53 11.40 13.64
CA LEU A 360 -43.65 11.19 12.74
C LEU A 360 -44.69 10.41 13.56
N GLU A 361 -45.79 11.08 13.91
CA GLU A 361 -47.04 10.39 14.21
C GLU A 361 -47.76 10.19 12.88
N ASP A 362 -48.31 9.00 12.68
CA ASP A 362 -49.06 8.63 11.48
C ASP A 362 -50.39 9.41 11.42
N ASP A 363 -50.79 9.87 10.22
CA ASP A 363 -52.19 9.94 9.75
C ASP A 363 -52.21 10.46 8.29
N ASP A 364 -52.13 9.53 7.32
CA ASP A 364 -52.49 9.77 5.91
C ASP A 364 -53.92 9.21 5.69
N ASP A 365 -54.90 10.07 5.44
CA ASP A 365 -56.23 9.68 4.95
C ASP A 365 -56.60 10.55 3.72
N ASP A 366 -56.22 10.07 2.54
CA ASP A 366 -56.52 10.70 1.25
C ASP A 366 -58.01 10.48 0.90
N SER A 367 -58.82 11.55 0.92
CA SER A 367 -60.04 11.59 0.12
C SER A 367 -60.44 12.99 -0.36
N ASP A 368 -60.93 12.99 -1.59
CA ASP A 368 -61.82 13.94 -2.25
C ASP A 368 -61.32 15.36 -2.58
N ASP A 369 -60.88 15.49 -3.83
CA ASP A 369 -61.65 16.15 -4.91
C ASP A 369 -62.51 17.41 -4.59
N LEU A 370 -62.24 18.43 -5.42
CA LEU A 370 -63.16 19.45 -5.95
C LEU A 370 -63.43 20.75 -5.18
N ASP A 371 -62.94 21.81 -5.85
CA ASP A 371 -63.70 22.97 -6.32
C ASP A 371 -63.90 24.22 -5.46
N ASP A 372 -63.60 25.32 -6.17
CA ASP A 372 -64.22 26.64 -6.19
C ASP A 372 -64.04 27.63 -5.01
N ASP A 373 -63.56 28.81 -5.43
CA ASP A 373 -64.02 30.14 -5.03
C ASP A 373 -63.82 30.59 -3.56
N GLU A 374 -63.62 31.86 -3.23
CA GLU A 374 -63.28 33.10 -3.95
C GLU A 374 -62.75 34.06 -2.84
N TRP A 375 -61.93 35.08 -3.16
CA TRP A 375 -61.98 36.46 -2.59
C TRP A 375 -62.27 36.61 -1.06
N LEU A 376 -61.39 37.18 -0.20
CA LEU A 376 -60.83 38.55 -0.26
C LEU A 376 -60.01 38.87 1.02
N GLU A 377 -59.32 40.03 0.97
CA GLU A 377 -59.00 41.03 2.04
C GLU A 377 -59.42 40.74 3.51
N GLY A 378 -58.68 41.18 4.54
CA GLY A 378 -57.52 42.08 4.61
C GLY A 378 -56.65 41.78 5.85
N ASP A 379 -55.62 42.58 6.16
CA ASP A 379 -55.71 43.77 7.05
C ASP A 379 -56.12 43.38 8.49
N GLU A 380 -55.42 43.74 9.56
CA GLU A 380 -54.36 44.75 9.78
C GLU A 380 -53.68 44.46 11.14
N MET A 381 -52.56 45.14 11.44
CA MET A 381 -52.19 45.81 12.72
C MET A 381 -52.65 45.26 14.09
N ASP A 382 -51.94 45.43 15.21
CA ASP A 382 -50.62 45.98 15.58
C ASP A 382 -50.44 45.65 17.10
N ASP A 383 -49.39 46.17 17.74
CA ASP A 383 -49.31 46.50 19.18
C ASP A 383 -49.33 45.34 20.21
N ASP A 384 -48.69 45.42 21.38
CA ASP A 384 -47.49 46.13 21.88
C ASP A 384 -47.26 45.64 23.34
N GLU A 385 -46.12 45.98 23.97
CA GLU A 385 -45.92 46.06 25.44
C GLU A 385 -46.09 44.75 26.31
N ASP A 386 -45.47 44.57 27.48
CA ASP A 386 -44.16 44.98 28.04
C ASP A 386 -43.93 44.16 29.36
N ASP A 387 -42.89 44.51 30.13
CA ASP A 387 -42.65 44.21 31.57
C ASP A 387 -42.09 42.82 32.02
N ASP A 388 -40.81 42.87 32.45
CA ASP A 388 -40.21 42.46 33.75
C ASP A 388 -40.35 40.99 34.27
N ASP A 389 -39.38 40.34 34.94
CA ASP A 389 -38.35 40.80 35.89
C ASP A 389 -37.35 39.65 36.26
N GLU A 390 -36.22 40.02 36.87
CA GLU A 390 -35.28 39.25 37.74
C GLU A 390 -34.41 38.05 37.22
N ASN A 391 -33.13 38.38 36.98
CA ASN A 391 -31.85 37.75 37.42
C ASN A 391 -31.74 36.23 37.75
N ASP A 392 -30.69 35.60 37.23
CA ASP A 392 -29.59 35.04 38.07
C ASP A 392 -28.29 34.88 37.25
N ASP A 393 -27.15 34.82 37.95
CA ASP A 393 -25.78 34.92 37.43
C ASP A 393 -25.32 33.76 36.51
N ASP A 394 -24.46 34.07 35.51
CA ASP A 394 -23.15 33.41 35.31
C ASP A 394 -22.31 34.20 34.27
N GLU A 395 -21.06 34.53 34.62
CA GLU A 395 -20.08 35.19 33.74
C GLU A 395 -19.28 34.14 32.96
N ASP A 396 -19.58 33.93 31.67
CA ASP A 396 -18.71 33.18 30.74
C ASP A 396 -17.84 34.15 29.92
N GLU A 397 -16.52 33.91 29.92
CA GLU A 397 -15.52 34.77 29.27
C GLU A 397 -15.56 34.68 27.73
N GLU A 398 -15.33 35.82 27.06
CA GLU A 398 -15.18 35.91 25.60
C GLU A 398 -13.85 35.27 25.15
N ASP A 399 -13.89 34.10 24.51
CA ASP A 399 -12.78 33.59 23.69
C ASP A 399 -13.13 33.77 22.20
N GLU A 400 -12.34 34.58 21.49
CA GLU A 400 -12.53 34.90 20.07
C GLU A 400 -12.10 33.71 19.18
N ASP A 401 -13.05 33.13 18.42
CA ASP A 401 -12.77 32.13 17.37
C ASP A 401 -11.98 32.77 16.19
N GLU A 402 -10.64 32.73 16.22
CA GLU A 402 -9.83 33.00 15.03
C GLU A 402 -10.02 31.89 13.97
N GLU A 403 -10.65 32.22 12.84
CA GLU A 403 -10.96 31.29 11.75
C GLU A 403 -9.71 30.61 11.14
N ASP A 404 -9.67 29.28 11.26
CA ASP A 404 -8.57 28.41 10.82
C ASP A 404 -8.46 28.34 9.28
N SER A 405 -7.69 29.26 8.69
CA SER A 405 -7.60 29.50 7.23
C SER A 405 -6.69 28.53 6.45
N TYR A 406 -6.89 27.22 6.59
CA TYR A 406 -6.23 26.20 5.75
C TYR A 406 -7.20 25.19 5.14
N GLY A 407 -7.40 25.27 3.81
CA GLY A 407 -8.28 24.38 3.06
C GLY A 407 -7.87 22.91 3.13
N ARG A 408 -8.69 22.08 3.78
CA ARG A 408 -8.43 20.63 3.95
C ARG A 408 -8.54 19.85 2.63
N SER A 409 -7.38 19.47 2.10
CA SER A 409 -7.23 18.28 1.25
C SER A 409 -7.65 17.03 2.05
N THR A 410 -8.68 16.31 1.60
CA THR A 410 -9.13 15.06 2.22
C THR A 410 -8.32 13.86 1.73
N PHE A 411 -7.09 13.73 2.24
CA PHE A 411 -6.23 12.58 1.99
C PHE A 411 -6.89 11.26 2.44
N ARG A 412 -6.87 10.21 1.60
CA ARG A 412 -7.46 8.90 1.92
C ARG A 412 -6.41 7.91 2.43
N TYR A 413 -6.84 6.97 3.28
CA TYR A 413 -5.95 5.91 3.81
C TYR A 413 -5.29 5.09 2.69
N LEU A 414 -6.06 4.69 1.68
CA LEU A 414 -5.53 3.87 0.59
C LEU A 414 -4.44 4.58 -0.22
N ASP A 415 -4.52 5.90 -0.37
CA ASP A 415 -3.48 6.71 -1.04
C ASP A 415 -2.17 6.68 -0.24
N ALA A 416 -2.27 6.77 1.10
CA ALA A 416 -1.14 6.63 2.01
C ALA A 416 -0.54 5.21 1.97
N ILE A 417 -1.36 4.17 1.80
CA ILE A 417 -0.87 2.78 1.67
C ILE A 417 -0.14 2.56 0.34
N ASP A 418 -0.65 3.09 -0.77
CA ASP A 418 0.04 2.98 -2.06
C ASP A 418 1.36 3.74 -2.06
N ALA A 419 1.36 4.98 -1.54
CA ALA A 419 2.58 5.76 -1.32
C ALA A 419 3.58 5.03 -0.40
N LEU A 420 3.13 4.43 0.70
CA LEU A 420 3.96 3.63 1.60
C LEU A 420 4.55 2.39 0.91
N ASN A 421 3.78 1.75 0.02
CA ASN A 421 4.23 0.57 -0.70
C ASN A 421 5.38 0.88 -1.68
N THR A 422 5.49 2.11 -2.19
CA THR A 422 6.67 2.56 -2.96
C THR A 422 7.98 2.55 -2.14
N LEU A 423 7.88 2.59 -0.80
CA LEU A 423 9.04 2.60 0.11
C LEU A 423 9.52 1.19 0.47
N GLN A 424 8.92 0.13 -0.09
CA GLN A 424 9.43 -1.23 0.06
C GLN A 424 10.70 -1.44 -0.78
N THR A 425 11.72 -2.09 -0.22
CA THR A 425 12.91 -2.49 -1.00
C THR A 425 12.55 -3.68 -1.89
N PRO A 426 12.66 -3.61 -3.24
CA PRO A 426 12.33 -4.73 -4.11
C PRO A 426 13.22 -5.95 -3.87
N PHE A 427 12.68 -7.16 -4.12
CA PHE A 427 13.38 -8.44 -3.97
C PHE A 427 14.79 -8.45 -4.60
N GLU A 428 14.92 -7.96 -5.82
CA GLU A 428 16.21 -7.94 -6.53
C GLU A 428 17.26 -7.06 -5.83
N VAL A 429 16.83 -5.94 -5.24
CA VAL A 429 17.69 -5.03 -4.47
C VAL A 429 18.07 -5.65 -3.12
N ILE A 430 17.16 -6.40 -2.49
CA ILE A 430 17.46 -7.19 -1.28
C ILE A 430 18.51 -8.27 -1.60
N GLU A 431 18.35 -9.00 -2.68
CA GLU A 431 19.29 -10.04 -3.13
C GLU A 431 20.64 -9.46 -3.55
N ALA A 432 20.66 -8.31 -4.23
CA ALA A 432 21.90 -7.60 -4.56
C ALA A 432 22.66 -7.15 -3.30
N ARG A 433 21.96 -6.53 -2.34
CA ARG A 433 22.53 -6.18 -1.02
C ARG A 433 23.03 -7.43 -0.28
N ARG A 434 22.25 -8.52 -0.31
CA ARG A 434 22.60 -9.81 0.29
C ARG A 434 23.94 -10.32 -0.24
N LYS A 435 24.08 -10.39 -1.57
CA LYS A 435 25.30 -10.81 -2.28
C LYS A 435 26.48 -9.87 -2.03
N ALA A 436 26.23 -8.57 -1.87
CA ALA A 436 27.24 -7.56 -1.53
C ALA A 436 27.62 -7.51 -0.04
N GLY A 437 26.97 -8.30 0.84
CA GLY A 437 27.25 -8.33 2.28
C GLY A 437 26.85 -7.05 3.05
N ILE A 438 26.02 -6.19 2.47
CA ILE A 438 25.62 -4.89 3.05
C ILE A 438 24.62 -5.10 4.21
N LYS A 439 25.08 -4.81 5.44
CA LYS A 439 24.28 -4.87 6.68
C LYS A 439 23.97 -3.47 7.22
N PRO A 440 22.91 -3.29 8.02
CA PRO A 440 22.70 -2.07 8.80
C PRO A 440 23.85 -1.82 9.77
N ASP A 441 24.28 -0.57 9.87
CA ASP A 441 25.37 -0.10 10.71
C ASP A 441 25.03 1.29 11.32
N ALA A 442 26.02 1.96 11.91
CA ALA A 442 25.85 3.29 12.49
C ALA A 442 25.37 4.38 11.49
N SER A 443 25.56 4.21 10.17
CA SER A 443 24.99 5.14 9.18
C SER A 443 23.46 5.15 9.22
N SER A 444 22.85 4.02 9.55
CA SER A 444 21.39 3.87 9.62
C SER A 444 20.75 4.73 10.71
N ILE A 445 21.44 4.91 11.84
CA ILE A 445 21.00 5.79 12.93
C ILE A 445 21.22 7.26 12.58
N ARG A 446 22.34 7.59 11.91
CA ARG A 446 22.60 8.97 11.43
C ARG A 446 21.57 9.41 10.38
N GLU A 447 21.27 8.56 9.39
CA GLU A 447 20.21 8.80 8.41
C GLU A 447 18.86 9.05 9.09
N MET A 448 18.47 8.19 10.04
CA MET A 448 17.23 8.35 10.81
C MET A 448 17.19 9.66 11.60
N ARG A 449 18.31 10.11 12.17
CA ARG A 449 18.40 11.40 12.88
C ARG A 449 18.18 12.56 11.90
N THR A 450 18.80 12.52 10.71
CA THR A 450 18.56 13.52 9.67
C THR A 450 17.09 13.56 9.24
N TYR A 451 16.43 12.40 9.10
CA TYR A 451 15.00 12.37 8.78
C TYR A 451 14.11 12.89 9.93
N LEU A 452 14.44 12.59 11.20
CA LEU A 452 13.75 13.11 12.37
C LEU A 452 13.83 14.65 12.41
N ASN A 453 15.03 15.22 12.25
CA ASN A 453 15.25 16.66 12.22
C ASN A 453 14.46 17.33 11.07
N ARG A 454 14.36 16.70 9.89
CA ARG A 454 13.57 17.22 8.75
C ARG A 454 12.08 17.30 9.02
N ILE A 455 11.52 16.38 9.79
CA ILE A 455 10.09 16.42 10.17
C ILE A 455 9.79 17.36 11.35
N GLY A 456 10.79 18.12 11.79
CA GLY A 456 10.66 19.16 12.82
C GLY A 456 10.82 18.66 14.26
N TYR A 457 11.52 17.54 14.47
CA TYR A 457 11.77 16.99 15.80
C TYR A 457 13.26 16.69 16.04
N SER A 458 13.70 16.87 17.28
CA SER A 458 14.99 16.37 17.77
C SER A 458 14.84 14.99 18.41
N THR A 459 15.96 14.31 18.70
CA THR A 459 15.93 13.13 19.59
C THR A 459 15.47 13.46 21.00
N SER A 460 15.61 14.72 21.43
CA SER A 460 15.20 15.17 22.76
C SER A 460 13.68 15.26 22.92
N ASP A 461 12.95 15.58 21.84
CA ASP A 461 11.48 15.60 21.83
C ASP A 461 10.87 14.23 22.11
N LEU A 462 11.55 13.15 21.69
CA LEU A 462 11.11 11.77 21.92
C LEU A 462 11.03 11.42 23.42
N ASN A 463 11.68 12.18 24.31
CA ASN A 463 11.54 11.99 25.75
C ASN A 463 10.11 12.30 26.25
N ARG A 464 9.38 13.19 25.56
CA ARG A 464 8.00 13.57 25.91
C ARG A 464 7.02 12.39 25.86
N LEU A 465 7.36 11.36 25.09
CA LEU A 465 6.56 10.14 24.89
C LEU A 465 6.83 9.06 25.94
N ASN A 466 7.72 9.31 26.93
CA ASN A 466 8.05 8.39 28.03
C ASN A 466 8.20 6.92 27.59
N ILE A 467 9.06 6.67 26.61
CA ILE A 467 9.00 5.41 25.84
C ILE A 467 9.45 4.19 26.65
N ILE A 468 8.65 3.12 26.60
CA ILE A 468 9.03 1.77 27.04
C ILE A 468 9.56 1.03 25.79
N HIS A 469 10.82 0.62 25.79
CA HIS A 469 11.46 0.09 24.57
C HIS A 469 11.71 -1.41 24.67
N VAL A 470 11.21 -2.22 23.73
CA VAL A 470 11.26 -3.69 23.80
C VAL A 470 11.93 -4.30 22.57
N ALA A 471 12.99 -5.09 22.82
CA ALA A 471 13.67 -5.91 21.82
C ALA A 471 13.60 -7.40 22.18
N GLY A 472 13.90 -8.27 21.21
CA GLY A 472 13.93 -9.72 21.43
C GLY A 472 13.86 -10.52 20.14
N THR A 473 13.96 -11.85 20.21
CA THR A 473 13.72 -12.73 19.04
C THR A 473 12.30 -13.30 19.05
N LYS A 474 11.80 -13.72 20.21
CA LYS A 474 10.42 -14.18 20.42
C LYS A 474 9.86 -13.53 21.69
N GLY A 475 8.58 -13.16 21.67
CA GLY A 475 7.91 -12.52 22.81
C GLY A 475 7.85 -10.98 22.78
N LYS A 476 8.64 -10.29 21.94
CA LYS A 476 8.67 -8.82 21.80
C LYS A 476 7.25 -8.20 21.72
N GLY A 477 6.50 -8.43 20.66
CA GLY A 477 5.11 -7.95 20.54
C GLY A 477 4.15 -8.49 21.60
N SER A 478 4.37 -9.68 22.14
CA SER A 478 3.56 -10.21 23.26
C SER A 478 3.75 -9.40 24.54
N THR A 479 5.00 -9.05 24.86
CA THR A 479 5.35 -8.17 25.97
C THR A 479 4.76 -6.78 25.75
N CYS A 480 4.90 -6.19 24.56
CA CYS A 480 4.34 -4.87 24.27
C CYS A 480 2.82 -4.82 24.43
N ALA A 481 2.10 -5.85 23.96
CA ALA A 481 0.65 -5.93 24.09
C ALA A 481 0.19 -6.13 25.54
N PHE A 482 0.92 -6.90 26.36
CA PHE A 482 0.66 -6.98 27.80
C PHE A 482 0.87 -5.61 28.49
N VAL A 483 1.96 -4.89 28.18
CA VAL A 483 2.21 -3.56 28.74
C VAL A 483 1.10 -2.57 28.36
N ASP A 484 0.75 -2.48 27.07
CA ASP A 484 -0.32 -1.60 26.59
C ASP A 484 -1.68 -1.96 27.23
N SER A 485 -2.00 -3.24 27.37
CA SER A 485 -3.23 -3.68 28.05
C SER A 485 -3.26 -3.29 29.54
N ILE A 486 -2.13 -3.44 30.26
CA ILE A 486 -2.03 -3.01 31.67
C ILE A 486 -2.20 -1.49 31.78
N LEU A 487 -1.50 -0.70 30.94
CA LEU A 487 -1.64 0.75 30.92
C LEU A 487 -3.07 1.20 30.58
N ALA A 488 -3.75 0.47 29.69
CA ALA A 488 -5.16 0.72 29.37
C ALA A 488 -6.11 0.47 30.56
N GLN A 489 -5.82 -0.49 31.44
CA GLN A 489 -6.58 -0.68 32.68
C GLN A 489 -6.40 0.50 33.64
N TYR A 490 -5.18 1.02 33.81
CA TYR A 490 -4.92 2.22 34.62
C TYR A 490 -5.60 3.47 34.05
N ARG A 491 -5.57 3.66 32.71
CA ARG A 491 -6.35 4.71 32.04
C ARG A 491 -7.84 4.59 32.35
N GLN A 492 -8.41 3.40 32.24
CA GLN A 492 -9.84 3.17 32.53
C GLN A 492 -10.21 3.37 34.01
N ALA A 493 -9.29 3.10 34.94
CA ALA A 493 -9.53 3.20 36.38
C ALA A 493 -9.30 4.60 36.97
N GLY A 494 -8.37 5.38 36.40
CA GLY A 494 -7.92 6.65 36.99
C GLY A 494 -7.44 7.71 36.00
N ASN A 495 -7.68 7.55 34.69
CA ASN A 495 -7.30 8.48 33.62
C ASN A 495 -5.80 8.84 33.52
N VAL A 496 -4.90 8.07 34.14
CA VAL A 496 -3.44 8.26 34.01
C VAL A 496 -2.76 6.92 33.66
N PRO A 497 -1.96 6.84 32.58
CA PRO A 497 -1.81 7.87 31.52
C PRO A 497 -3.13 8.16 30.81
N ALA A 498 -3.35 9.42 30.42
CA ALA A 498 -4.57 9.85 29.73
C ALA A 498 -4.60 9.37 28.27
N LYS A 499 -3.43 9.26 27.64
CA LYS A 499 -3.27 8.70 26.29
C LYS A 499 -2.06 7.77 26.20
N THR A 500 -2.30 6.49 25.88
CA THR A 500 -1.23 5.51 25.61
C THR A 500 -0.94 5.41 24.11
N GLY A 501 0.33 5.13 23.76
CA GLY A 501 0.74 4.78 22.40
C GLY A 501 1.35 3.38 22.35
N LEU A 502 1.15 2.66 21.24
CA LEU A 502 1.79 1.37 20.99
C LEU A 502 2.28 1.29 19.54
N PHE A 503 3.58 1.09 19.36
CA PHE A 503 4.23 0.87 18.06
C PHE A 503 4.75 -0.57 17.93
N ILE A 504 4.19 -1.34 17.00
CA ILE A 504 4.47 -2.78 16.83
C ILE A 504 4.75 -3.18 15.38
N SER A 505 5.40 -4.33 15.17
CA SER A 505 5.64 -4.87 13.83
C SER A 505 5.84 -6.40 13.75
N PRO A 506 5.30 -7.05 12.70
CA PRO A 506 4.46 -6.49 11.62
C PRO A 506 3.00 -6.25 12.07
N HIS A 507 2.20 -5.64 11.18
CA HIS A 507 0.73 -5.70 11.28
C HIS A 507 0.23 -7.13 10.98
N LEU A 508 -1.03 -7.42 11.29
CA LEU A 508 -1.68 -8.65 10.85
C LEU A 508 -2.64 -8.42 9.67
N ILE A 509 -3.55 -7.44 9.76
CA ILE A 509 -4.66 -7.19 8.84
C ILE A 509 -4.55 -5.82 8.13
N ALA A 510 -4.07 -4.77 8.81
CA ALA A 510 -3.84 -3.45 8.22
C ALA A 510 -2.69 -2.68 8.84
N VAL A 511 -2.06 -1.79 8.06
CA VAL A 511 -0.90 -0.99 8.50
C VAL A 511 -1.20 -0.16 9.75
N ARG A 512 -2.42 0.35 9.90
CA ARG A 512 -2.85 1.11 11.10
C ARG A 512 -2.64 0.36 12.42
N GLU A 513 -2.65 -0.97 12.45
CA GLU A 513 -2.35 -1.74 13.68
C GLU A 513 -0.98 -1.47 14.29
N ARG A 514 -0.03 -1.01 13.46
CA ARG A 514 1.34 -0.70 13.89
C ARG A 514 1.42 0.59 14.69
N ILE A 515 0.41 1.46 14.62
CA ILE A 515 0.35 2.74 15.32
C ILE A 515 -0.98 2.78 16.05
N ARG A 516 -0.96 2.40 17.33
CA ARG A 516 -2.17 2.40 18.17
C ARG A 516 -2.12 3.52 19.18
N ILE A 517 -3.29 4.09 19.45
CA ILE A 517 -3.52 5.06 20.52
C ILE A 517 -4.64 4.49 21.39
N ASN A 518 -4.45 4.49 22.71
CA ASN A 518 -5.43 3.95 23.66
C ASN A 518 -5.82 2.48 23.36
N SER A 519 -4.82 1.67 22.98
CA SER A 519 -4.92 0.26 22.53
C SER A 519 -5.65 0.01 21.20
N ALA A 520 -6.27 1.03 20.59
CA ALA A 520 -6.94 0.93 19.30
C ALA A 520 -6.01 1.41 18.15
N PRO A 521 -5.98 0.74 16.97
CA PRO A 521 -5.32 1.28 15.79
C PRO A 521 -5.86 2.67 15.44
N ILE A 522 -5.00 3.64 15.12
CA ILE A 522 -5.46 4.98 14.71
C ILE A 522 -6.41 4.89 13.52
N SER A 523 -7.34 5.85 13.40
CA SER A 523 -8.33 5.86 12.31
C SER A 523 -7.66 6.01 10.95
N GLU A 524 -8.35 5.58 9.90
CA GLU A 524 -7.90 5.75 8.50
C GLU A 524 -7.58 7.21 8.17
N ALA A 525 -8.39 8.16 8.65
CA ALA A 525 -8.18 9.59 8.47
C ALA A 525 -6.94 10.11 9.22
N LEU A 526 -6.73 9.70 10.49
CA LEU A 526 -5.54 10.10 11.26
C LEU A 526 -4.27 9.48 10.67
N PHE A 527 -4.32 8.23 10.21
CA PHE A 527 -3.20 7.60 9.53
C PHE A 527 -2.85 8.37 8.25
N ALA A 528 -3.83 8.68 7.39
CA ALA A 528 -3.59 9.45 6.17
C ALA A 528 -3.02 10.84 6.46
N LYS A 529 -3.59 11.56 7.44
CA LYS A 529 -3.10 12.87 7.91
C LYS A 529 -1.62 12.80 8.30
N TYR A 530 -1.27 12.01 9.32
CA TYR A 530 0.10 11.95 9.84
C TYR A 530 1.10 11.33 8.86
N PHE A 531 0.63 10.47 7.97
CA PHE A 531 1.43 9.99 6.85
C PHE A 531 1.81 11.14 5.92
N PHE A 532 0.84 11.89 5.37
CA PHE A 532 1.15 12.95 4.42
C PHE A 532 1.85 14.16 5.07
N GLU A 533 1.57 14.48 6.33
CA GLU A 533 2.34 15.50 7.09
C GLU A 533 3.83 15.11 7.20
N VAL A 534 4.17 13.83 7.45
CA VAL A 534 5.56 13.34 7.39
C VAL A 534 6.10 13.31 5.96
N TRP A 535 5.27 12.94 4.99
CA TRP A 535 5.64 12.86 3.56
C TRP A 535 6.12 14.23 3.05
N ASP A 536 5.34 15.27 3.30
CA ASP A 536 5.54 16.63 2.79
C ASP A 536 6.65 17.37 3.55
N ARG A 537 6.78 17.15 4.87
CA ARG A 537 7.93 17.68 5.65
C ARG A 537 9.26 17.09 5.20
N LEU A 538 9.29 15.85 4.70
CA LEU A 538 10.49 15.24 4.10
C LEU A 538 10.80 15.75 2.69
N GLU A 539 9.83 16.34 1.97
CA GLU A 539 10.04 17.00 0.67
C GLU A 539 10.37 18.48 0.79
N SER A 540 9.88 19.14 1.83
CA SER A 540 10.09 20.56 2.07
C SER A 540 11.58 20.89 2.28
N PRO A 541 12.08 22.01 1.70
CA PRO A 541 13.42 22.54 1.97
C PRO A 541 13.47 23.21 3.35
N SER A 542 13.03 22.51 4.40
CA SER A 542 13.09 22.96 5.78
C SER A 542 14.55 23.20 6.19
N THR A 543 14.84 24.37 6.75
CA THR A 543 16.19 24.75 7.20
C THR A 543 16.74 23.69 8.16
N PRO A 544 17.96 23.15 7.95
CA PRO A 544 18.57 22.26 8.91
C PRO A 544 18.80 23.00 10.23
N GLN A 545 18.06 22.66 11.27
CA GLN A 545 18.52 22.92 12.63
C GLN A 545 19.77 22.06 12.85
N GLN A 546 20.93 22.72 12.92
CA GLN A 546 22.15 22.10 13.42
C GLN A 546 21.92 21.80 14.91
N SER A 547 21.82 20.52 15.26
CA SER A 547 21.87 20.08 16.66
C SER A 547 23.31 20.17 17.15
N GLU A 548 23.54 20.82 18.29
CA GLU A 548 24.87 21.08 18.85
C GLU A 548 25.59 19.82 19.42
N ASP A 549 24.98 18.62 19.28
CA ASP A 549 25.40 17.37 19.91
C ASP A 549 26.44 16.52 19.14
N ASP A 550 26.98 17.00 18.02
CA ASP A 550 27.89 16.22 17.15
C ASP A 550 29.39 16.25 17.58
N ASP A 551 29.69 16.41 18.88
CA ASP A 551 31.05 16.25 19.44
C ASP A 551 31.28 14.86 20.07
N ASP A 552 31.34 13.82 19.21
CA ASP A 552 31.93 12.52 19.56
C ASP A 552 33.32 12.41 18.90
N GLY A 553 34.30 13.05 19.55
CA GLY A 553 35.66 13.24 19.06
C GLY A 553 36.43 11.93 18.82
N GLY A 554 36.40 11.43 17.58
CA GLY A 554 37.25 10.32 17.13
C GLY A 554 36.81 9.58 15.87
N SER A 555 35.57 9.79 15.39
CA SER A 555 35.02 9.06 14.23
C SER A 555 35.47 9.63 12.87
N PRO A 556 35.59 8.79 11.82
CA PRO A 556 35.87 9.26 10.46
C PRO A 556 34.71 10.10 9.88
N PRO A 557 34.98 10.88 8.82
CA PRO A 557 34.03 11.41 7.85
C PRO A 557 32.57 10.98 7.94
N PRO A 558 31.56 11.70 8.47
CA PRO A 558 30.21 11.21 8.29
C PRO A 558 29.90 11.10 6.78
N PRO A 559 29.22 10.02 6.32
CA PRO A 559 28.74 9.97 4.95
C PRO A 559 27.82 11.16 4.67
N PRO A 560 27.71 11.63 3.42
CA PRO A 560 26.82 12.74 3.09
C PRO A 560 25.39 12.44 3.57
N PRO A 561 24.66 13.45 4.06
CA PRO A 561 23.28 13.26 4.51
C PRO A 561 22.40 12.74 3.36
N PRO A 562 21.32 12.00 3.65
CA PRO A 562 20.39 11.53 2.63
C PRO A 562 19.89 12.72 1.77
N PRO A 563 19.69 12.57 0.45
CA PRO A 563 19.26 13.68 -0.42
C PRO A 563 17.99 14.38 0.10
N LEU A 564 17.83 15.67 -0.22
CA LEU A 564 16.56 16.36 0.06
C LEU A 564 15.42 15.70 -0.74
N GLY A 565 14.23 15.59 -0.15
CA GLY A 565 13.09 14.87 -0.76
C GLY A 565 13.17 13.34 -0.70
N SER A 566 14.32 12.75 -0.37
CA SER A 566 14.40 11.31 -0.13
C SER A 566 13.63 10.90 1.12
N LYS A 567 13.13 9.66 1.12
CA LYS A 567 12.37 9.07 2.21
C LYS A 567 13.05 7.77 2.65
N PRO A 568 13.03 7.45 3.95
CA PRO A 568 13.55 6.17 4.41
C PRO A 568 12.64 5.00 3.97
N ILE A 569 13.19 3.79 3.99
CA ILE A 569 12.45 2.56 3.68
C ILE A 569 11.24 2.33 4.61
N TYR A 570 10.22 1.62 4.10
CA TYR A 570 8.93 1.30 4.72
C TYR A 570 8.88 1.33 6.26
N GLY A 571 9.66 0.47 6.94
CA GLY A 571 9.60 0.35 8.41
C GLY A 571 10.20 1.54 9.16
N ARG A 572 11.23 2.17 8.59
CA ARG A 572 11.82 3.42 9.12
C ARG A 572 10.87 4.59 8.94
N TYR A 573 10.22 4.67 7.78
CA TYR A 573 9.20 5.69 7.52
C TYR A 573 8.03 5.59 8.51
N LEU A 574 7.49 4.39 8.75
CA LEU A 574 6.45 4.18 9.77
C LEU A 574 6.90 4.52 11.20
N THR A 575 8.20 4.49 11.48
CA THR A 575 8.75 4.93 12.78
C THR A 575 8.68 6.45 12.93
N LEU A 576 8.91 7.19 11.85
CA LEU A 576 8.72 8.64 11.81
C LEU A 576 7.24 9.02 11.93
N VAL A 577 6.35 8.32 11.22
CA VAL A 577 4.89 8.52 11.32
C VAL A 577 4.38 8.23 12.74
N SER A 578 4.88 7.19 13.42
CA SER A 578 4.44 6.90 14.78
C SER A 578 4.90 7.94 15.80
N TRP A 579 6.16 8.40 15.74
CA TRP A 579 6.60 9.52 16.59
C TRP A 579 5.82 10.79 16.30
N HIS A 580 5.58 11.12 15.03
CA HIS A 580 4.82 12.30 14.66
C HIS A 580 3.38 12.22 15.17
N ALA A 581 2.67 11.12 14.91
CA ALA A 581 1.32 10.90 15.41
C ALA A 581 1.26 10.98 16.95
N PHE A 582 2.15 10.30 17.65
CA PHE A 582 2.16 10.30 19.12
C PHE A 582 2.52 11.67 19.73
N LEU A 583 3.39 12.46 19.09
CA LEU A 583 3.73 13.82 19.53
C LEU A 583 2.59 14.82 19.22
N GLN A 584 1.92 14.69 18.08
CA GLN A 584 0.75 15.52 17.72
C GLN A 584 -0.47 15.21 18.59
N GLU A 585 -0.66 13.93 18.94
CA GLU A 585 -1.76 13.48 19.77
C GLU A 585 -1.52 13.67 21.28
N GLY A 586 -0.30 14.05 21.70
CA GLY A 586 0.01 14.21 23.13
C GLY A 586 -0.04 12.89 23.90
N VAL A 587 0.59 11.84 23.37
CA VAL A 587 0.72 10.54 24.07
C VAL A 587 1.63 10.68 25.28
N ASP A 588 1.12 10.32 26.46
CA ASP A 588 1.87 10.40 27.73
C ASP A 588 2.93 9.30 27.86
N VAL A 589 2.61 8.08 27.39
CA VAL A 589 3.48 6.88 27.48
C VAL A 589 3.30 6.04 26.23
N ALA A 590 4.41 5.79 25.51
CA ALA A 590 4.41 4.97 24.31
C ALA A 590 5.26 3.69 24.45
N VAL A 591 4.71 2.55 24.05
CA VAL A 591 5.41 1.25 24.03
C VAL A 591 5.94 1.00 22.62
N TYR A 592 7.25 0.83 22.48
CA TYR A 592 7.92 0.62 21.19
C TYR A 592 8.53 -0.77 21.07
N GLU A 593 8.10 -1.53 20.06
CA GLU A 593 8.73 -2.77 19.63
C GLU A 593 9.84 -2.49 18.60
N THR A 594 11.06 -2.99 18.79
CA THR A 594 12.10 -2.93 17.75
C THR A 594 11.69 -3.73 16.52
N GLY A 595 11.98 -3.21 15.32
CA GLY A 595 11.77 -3.94 14.07
C GLY A 595 12.73 -5.12 13.89
N VAL A 596 14.02 -4.83 13.68
CA VAL A 596 15.08 -5.83 13.49
C VAL A 596 16.34 -5.43 14.25
N GLY A 597 16.80 -6.31 15.14
CA GLY A 597 18.00 -6.08 15.95
C GLY A 597 17.71 -5.26 17.20
N GLY A 598 18.27 -4.06 17.26
CA GLY A 598 18.22 -3.12 18.39
C GLY A 598 19.15 -1.92 18.16
N GLU A 599 20.48 -2.13 18.23
CA GLU A 599 21.51 -1.08 18.11
C GLU A 599 21.32 -0.16 16.89
N PHE A 600 21.06 -0.74 15.71
CA PHE A 600 20.85 -0.03 14.45
C PHE A 600 19.37 -0.06 13.98
N ASP A 601 18.44 -0.37 14.88
CA ASP A 601 17.02 -0.33 14.59
C ASP A 601 16.51 1.12 14.52
N ALA A 602 15.51 1.37 13.68
CA ALA A 602 14.92 2.70 13.50
C ALA A 602 14.45 3.32 14.82
N THR A 603 13.94 2.50 15.74
CA THR A 603 13.41 2.94 17.04
C THR A 603 14.49 3.36 18.04
N ASN A 604 15.78 3.07 17.80
CA ASN A 604 16.86 3.30 18.77
C ASN A 604 17.37 4.76 18.86
N LEU A 605 16.65 5.71 18.25
CA LEU A 605 16.91 7.15 18.42
C LEU A 605 16.45 7.69 19.78
N VAL A 606 15.58 6.97 20.49
CA VAL A 606 15.10 7.32 21.84
C VAL A 606 16.29 7.42 22.81
N PRO A 607 16.60 8.60 23.37
CA PRO A 607 17.80 8.77 24.19
C PRO A 607 17.61 8.29 25.63
N ARG A 608 16.41 8.48 26.21
CA ARG A 608 16.08 8.10 27.60
C ARG A 608 14.70 7.40 27.68
N PRO A 609 14.61 6.09 27.38
CA PRO A 609 13.39 5.33 27.63
C PRO A 609 13.08 5.26 29.15
N LEU A 610 11.82 5.08 29.53
CA LEU A 610 11.47 4.82 30.94
C LEU A 610 12.10 3.50 31.41
N ALA A 611 12.06 2.48 30.56
CA ALA A 611 12.69 1.17 30.76
C ALA A 611 12.94 0.48 29.41
N SER A 612 13.95 -0.39 29.37
CA SER A 612 14.23 -1.24 28.20
C SER A 612 14.04 -2.72 28.53
N GLY A 613 13.31 -3.46 27.68
CA GLY A 613 13.01 -4.89 27.87
C GLY A 613 13.61 -5.79 26.79
N ILE A 614 14.31 -6.85 27.18
CA ILE A 614 14.85 -7.87 26.29
C ILE A 614 14.07 -9.19 26.50
N SER A 615 13.18 -9.54 25.58
CA SER A 615 12.48 -10.82 25.59
C SER A 615 13.39 -11.96 25.13
N THR A 616 12.89 -13.20 25.08
CA THR A 616 13.69 -14.40 24.75
C THR A 616 14.48 -14.25 23.44
N LEU A 617 15.78 -14.54 23.53
CA LEU A 617 16.72 -14.53 22.41
C LEU A 617 16.86 -15.91 21.76
N GLY A 618 17.13 -15.89 20.46
CA GLY A 618 17.31 -17.08 19.62
C GLY A 618 17.77 -16.68 18.23
N ILE A 619 18.17 -17.66 17.41
CA ILE A 619 18.64 -17.43 16.04
C ILE A 619 17.49 -16.94 15.16
N ASP A 620 17.62 -15.74 14.61
CA ASP A 620 16.71 -15.12 13.65
C ASP A 620 17.43 -14.00 12.89
N HIS A 621 16.95 -13.63 11.70
CA HIS A 621 17.56 -12.61 10.84
C HIS A 621 19.09 -12.74 10.62
N VAL A 622 19.60 -13.97 10.49
CA VAL A 622 21.04 -14.31 10.42
C VAL A 622 21.86 -13.40 9.51
N TYR A 623 21.34 -13.09 8.32
CA TYR A 623 22.03 -12.19 7.38
C TYR A 623 22.32 -10.81 7.99
N VAL A 624 21.34 -10.24 8.70
CA VAL A 624 21.38 -8.89 9.28
C VAL A 624 22.13 -8.87 10.60
N LEU A 625 21.86 -9.83 11.49
CA LEU A 625 22.29 -9.80 12.91
C LEU A 625 23.48 -10.70 13.24
N GLY A 626 23.91 -11.55 12.30
CA GLY A 626 24.92 -12.58 12.54
C GLY A 626 24.32 -13.97 12.73
N ASP A 627 25.15 -14.99 12.54
CA ASP A 627 24.82 -16.42 12.64
C ASP A 627 24.95 -16.97 14.07
N THR A 628 25.54 -16.20 14.98
CA THR A 628 25.69 -16.58 16.39
C THR A 628 24.68 -15.87 17.30
N LEU A 629 24.27 -16.57 18.37
CA LEU A 629 23.41 -15.99 19.41
C LEU A 629 24.07 -14.78 20.11
N ALA A 630 25.41 -14.78 20.22
CA ALA A 630 26.18 -13.68 20.79
C ALA A 630 26.05 -12.37 19.99
N GLN A 631 26.17 -12.41 18.65
CA GLN A 631 25.98 -11.23 17.81
C GLN A 631 24.53 -10.70 17.87
N ILE A 632 23.56 -11.61 17.88
CA ILE A 632 22.13 -11.29 18.02
C ILE A 632 21.86 -10.61 19.37
N ALA A 633 22.46 -11.10 20.46
CA ALA A 633 22.37 -10.50 21.79
C ALA A 633 23.04 -9.12 21.85
N TRP A 634 24.22 -8.96 21.22
CA TRP A 634 24.92 -7.67 21.13
C TRP A 634 24.05 -6.60 20.48
N HIS A 635 23.43 -6.92 19.33
CA HIS A 635 22.51 -6.00 18.66
C HIS A 635 21.29 -5.67 19.52
N LYS A 636 20.69 -6.66 20.18
CA LYS A 636 19.45 -6.45 20.97
C LYS A 636 19.69 -5.67 22.26
N ALA A 637 20.84 -5.85 22.91
CA ALA A 637 21.27 -5.01 24.03
C ALA A 637 21.46 -3.53 23.65
N GLY A 638 21.46 -3.19 22.36
CA GLY A 638 21.67 -1.82 21.90
C GLY A 638 20.64 -0.79 22.34
N ILE A 639 19.43 -1.25 22.71
CA ILE A 639 18.35 -0.40 23.25
C ILE A 639 18.51 -0.08 24.75
N MET A 640 19.51 -0.64 25.43
CA MET A 640 19.85 -0.24 26.79
C MET A 640 20.47 1.17 26.76
N LYS A 641 19.99 2.08 27.61
CA LYS A 641 20.46 3.48 27.69
C LYS A 641 20.76 3.85 29.14
N SER A 642 21.88 4.51 29.39
CA SER A 642 22.31 4.89 30.74
C SER A 642 21.25 5.76 31.43
N GLY A 643 21.08 5.61 32.75
CA GLY A 643 19.99 6.22 33.53
C GLY A 643 18.61 5.58 33.34
N SER A 644 18.48 4.55 32.49
CA SER A 644 17.25 3.80 32.26
C SER A 644 17.45 2.34 32.71
N PRO A 645 16.59 1.76 33.57
CA PRO A 645 16.70 0.36 33.96
C PRO A 645 16.44 -0.55 32.75
N ALA A 646 17.13 -1.69 32.72
CA ALA A 646 16.93 -2.73 31.72
C ALA A 646 16.51 -4.05 32.36
N TYR A 647 15.58 -4.74 31.70
CA TYR A 647 15.04 -6.03 32.14
C TYR A 647 15.24 -7.08 31.06
N THR A 648 15.62 -8.29 31.44
CA THR A 648 15.61 -9.46 30.56
C THR A 648 14.90 -10.62 31.23
N VAL A 649 14.21 -11.45 30.45
CA VAL A 649 13.83 -12.80 30.92
C VAL A 649 15.08 -13.70 30.99
N GLU A 650 14.98 -14.85 31.66
CA GLU A 650 15.97 -15.94 31.60
C GLU A 650 16.40 -16.25 30.15
N GLN A 651 17.70 -16.14 29.86
CA GLN A 651 18.28 -16.38 28.53
C GLN A 651 19.20 -17.62 28.53
N PHE A 652 19.56 -18.08 27.33
CA PHE A 652 20.69 -19.02 27.18
C PHE A 652 22.00 -18.40 27.70
N PRO A 653 22.94 -19.19 28.27
CA PRO A 653 24.15 -18.66 28.90
C PRO A 653 24.96 -17.68 28.04
N ASP A 654 25.18 -18.00 26.76
CA ASP A 654 25.95 -17.16 25.83
C ASP A 654 25.26 -15.80 25.56
N ALA A 655 23.94 -15.81 25.44
CA ALA A 655 23.15 -14.58 25.34
C ALA A 655 23.21 -13.77 26.63
N ALA A 656 23.00 -14.41 27.78
CA ALA A 656 23.04 -13.77 29.09
C ALA A 656 24.40 -13.11 29.37
N ALA A 657 25.51 -13.78 29.02
CA ALA A 657 26.86 -13.23 29.16
C ALA A 657 27.04 -11.95 28.33
N VAL A 658 26.58 -11.93 27.07
CA VAL A 658 26.66 -10.73 26.22
C VAL A 658 25.74 -9.62 26.72
N LEU A 659 24.53 -9.93 27.19
CA LEU A 659 23.63 -8.90 27.75
C LEU A 659 24.25 -8.23 28.98
N ARG A 660 24.87 -9.00 29.90
CA ARG A 660 25.56 -8.44 31.08
C ARG A 660 26.76 -7.59 30.69
N ALA A 661 27.62 -8.08 29.78
CA ALA A 661 28.77 -7.30 29.30
C ALA A 661 28.35 -5.98 28.60
N ARG A 662 27.24 -5.99 27.86
CA ARG A 662 26.68 -4.77 27.22
C ARG A 662 26.05 -3.82 28.23
N ALA A 663 25.43 -4.33 29.29
CA ALA A 663 24.91 -3.51 30.38
C ALA A 663 26.05 -2.82 31.16
N GLU A 664 27.14 -3.53 31.45
CA GLU A 664 28.37 -2.97 32.03
C GLU A 664 28.98 -1.89 31.13
N GLU A 665 29.17 -2.17 29.84
CA GLU A 665 29.69 -1.22 28.84
C GLU A 665 28.86 0.07 28.76
N LYS A 666 27.52 -0.06 28.68
CA LYS A 666 26.59 1.08 28.58
C LYS A 666 26.26 1.72 29.95
N ARG A 667 26.82 1.21 31.06
CA ARG A 667 26.55 1.64 32.44
C ARG A 667 25.05 1.66 32.76
N VAL A 668 24.42 0.49 32.60
CA VAL A 668 23.00 0.22 32.80
C VAL A 668 22.83 -0.90 33.82
N GLU A 669 21.88 -0.75 34.73
CA GLU A 669 21.44 -1.84 35.60
C GLU A 669 20.56 -2.79 34.78
N LEU A 670 21.02 -4.04 34.63
CA LEU A 670 20.28 -5.11 33.96
C LEU A 670 19.78 -6.13 34.99
N THR A 671 18.47 -6.21 35.17
CA THR A 671 17.82 -7.22 36.00
C THR A 671 17.39 -8.42 35.16
N GLU A 672 17.85 -9.62 35.52
CA GLU A 672 17.36 -10.88 34.95
C GLU A 672 16.17 -11.39 35.77
N LEU A 673 14.99 -11.43 35.13
CA LEU A 673 13.71 -11.73 35.75
C LEU A 673 13.41 -13.25 35.70
N PRO A 674 13.13 -13.90 36.84
CA PRO A 674 12.48 -15.19 36.85
C PRO A 674 11.03 -15.05 36.35
N ILE A 675 10.30 -16.18 36.26
CA ILE A 675 8.84 -16.10 36.16
C ILE A 675 8.32 -15.49 37.46
N ASP A 676 7.60 -14.38 37.35
CA ASP A 676 7.07 -13.65 38.50
C ASP A 676 6.08 -14.55 39.28
N PRO A 677 6.33 -14.83 40.57
CA PRO A 677 5.47 -15.71 41.37
C PRO A 677 4.07 -15.13 41.59
N ARG A 678 3.88 -13.82 41.42
CA ARG A 678 2.58 -13.14 41.52
C ARG A 678 1.65 -13.45 40.32
N LEU A 679 2.17 -14.14 39.29
CA LEU A 679 1.40 -14.68 38.15
C LEU A 679 0.76 -16.05 38.43
N ASP A 680 0.84 -16.55 39.67
CA ASP A 680 0.06 -17.73 40.06
C ASP A 680 -1.44 -17.39 40.10
N GLY A 681 -2.28 -18.32 39.64
CA GLY A 681 -3.72 -18.09 39.43
C GLY A 681 -4.10 -17.18 38.24
N VAL A 682 -3.20 -16.33 37.72
CA VAL A 682 -3.49 -15.40 36.59
C VAL A 682 -3.61 -16.17 35.26
N ARG A 683 -4.74 -16.00 34.55
CA ARG A 683 -5.08 -16.72 33.30
C ARG A 683 -4.40 -16.13 32.06
N ILE A 684 -3.08 -16.26 32.01
CA ILE A 684 -2.25 -15.87 30.85
C ILE A 684 -2.51 -16.81 29.66
N ARG A 685 -2.78 -16.23 28.48
CA ARG A 685 -3.04 -16.98 27.24
C ARG A 685 -1.94 -16.75 26.18
N PRO A 686 -1.49 -17.79 25.44
CA PRO A 686 -1.70 -19.22 25.74
C PRO A 686 -1.06 -19.61 27.08
N ALA A 687 -1.61 -20.64 27.73
CA ALA A 687 -1.20 -21.10 29.07
C ALA A 687 0.15 -21.86 29.03
N ALA A 688 1.22 -21.16 28.69
CA ALA A 688 2.55 -21.71 28.43
C ALA A 688 3.67 -20.93 29.13
N THR A 689 4.74 -21.63 29.51
CA THR A 689 5.88 -21.08 30.26
C THR A 689 6.53 -19.87 29.58
N PHE A 690 6.66 -19.88 28.25
CA PHE A 690 7.21 -18.75 27.51
C PHE A 690 6.33 -17.49 27.62
N GLN A 691 5.01 -17.66 27.69
CA GLN A 691 4.08 -16.54 27.80
C GLN A 691 4.05 -15.99 29.23
N LYS A 692 4.21 -16.86 30.25
CA LYS A 692 4.48 -16.41 31.63
C LYS A 692 5.77 -15.59 31.73
N ARG A 693 6.85 -15.95 31.01
CA ARG A 693 8.07 -15.14 30.92
C ARG A 693 7.81 -13.78 30.25
N ASN A 694 7.06 -13.74 29.14
CA ASN A 694 6.67 -12.48 28.48
C ASN A 694 5.84 -11.58 29.41
N ALA A 695 4.88 -12.15 30.14
CA ALA A 695 4.09 -11.45 31.15
C ALA A 695 4.96 -10.91 32.31
N SER A 696 5.93 -11.70 32.79
CA SER A 696 6.85 -11.26 33.87
C SER A 696 7.68 -10.04 33.44
N LEU A 697 8.15 -10.03 32.19
CA LEU A 697 8.83 -8.87 31.61
C LEU A 697 7.88 -7.66 31.46
N ALA A 698 6.64 -7.89 31.01
CA ALA A 698 5.65 -6.83 30.88
C ALA A 698 5.26 -6.20 32.23
N VAL A 699 5.13 -7.02 33.29
CA VAL A 699 4.88 -6.54 34.66
C VAL A 699 5.98 -5.58 35.09
N ALA A 700 7.26 -5.97 35.03
CA ALA A 700 8.37 -5.11 35.47
C ALA A 700 8.47 -3.79 34.66
N LEU A 701 8.21 -3.85 33.34
CA LEU A 701 8.18 -2.67 32.47
C LEU A 701 7.01 -1.74 32.82
N ALA A 702 5.82 -2.28 33.07
CA ALA A 702 4.64 -1.50 33.43
C ALA A 702 4.75 -0.91 34.84
N GLU A 703 5.25 -1.66 35.83
CA GLU A 703 5.52 -1.15 37.19
C GLU A 703 6.48 0.04 37.13
N THR A 704 7.61 -0.11 36.42
CA THR A 704 8.60 0.97 36.23
C THR A 704 8.00 2.20 35.54
N ALA A 705 7.14 1.99 34.54
CA ALA A 705 6.54 3.08 33.80
C ALA A 705 5.55 3.87 34.66
N LEU A 706 4.64 3.18 35.33
CA LEU A 706 3.64 3.76 36.23
C LEU A 706 4.32 4.52 37.38
N GLU A 707 5.38 3.98 37.97
CA GLU A 707 6.18 4.68 39.00
C GLU A 707 6.82 5.97 38.46
N LYS A 708 7.44 5.93 37.29
CA LYS A 708 8.12 7.10 36.71
C LYS A 708 7.18 8.22 36.26
N ILE A 709 5.93 7.90 35.90
CA ILE A 709 4.88 8.90 35.62
C ILE A 709 4.06 9.29 36.86
N GLY A 710 4.43 8.80 38.05
CA GLY A 710 3.80 9.19 39.32
C GLY A 710 2.48 8.49 39.66
N VAL A 711 2.12 7.40 38.98
CA VAL A 711 0.91 6.62 39.28
C VAL A 711 1.15 5.69 40.46
N GLY A 712 0.38 5.89 41.53
CA GLY A 712 0.35 4.99 42.68
C GLY A 712 -0.27 3.63 42.32
N MET A 713 0.41 2.54 42.67
CA MET A 713 -0.08 1.18 42.48
C MET A 713 -0.45 0.56 43.84
N ASP A 714 -1.64 -0.01 43.97
CA ASP A 714 -2.00 -0.82 45.14
C ASP A 714 -1.28 -2.18 45.09
N ARG A 715 -0.12 -2.24 45.75
CA ARG A 715 0.70 -3.45 45.88
C ARG A 715 0.15 -4.47 46.89
N GLY A 716 -1.02 -4.22 47.48
CA GLY A 716 -1.63 -5.02 48.53
C GLY A 716 -0.87 -4.97 49.85
N ARG A 717 -1.45 -5.56 50.91
CA ARG A 717 -0.82 -5.58 52.25
C ARG A 717 0.32 -6.58 52.40
N ASP A 718 0.47 -7.53 51.48
CA ASP A 718 1.45 -8.62 51.57
C ASP A 718 2.54 -8.59 50.49
N GLY A 719 2.39 -7.76 49.46
CA GLY A 719 3.31 -7.67 48.31
C GLY A 719 3.37 -8.94 47.45
N LYS A 720 2.41 -9.87 47.59
CA LYS A 720 2.42 -11.19 46.91
C LYS A 720 1.40 -11.33 45.79
N SER A 721 0.47 -10.39 45.67
CA SER A 721 -0.48 -10.29 44.56
C SER A 721 -0.08 -9.17 43.60
N LEU A 722 -0.48 -9.28 42.34
CA LEU A 722 -0.48 -8.15 41.41
C LEU A 722 -1.68 -7.23 41.69
N PRO A 723 -1.59 -5.91 41.39
CA PRO A 723 -2.74 -5.02 41.40
C PRO A 723 -3.85 -5.53 40.46
N ARG A 724 -5.10 -5.16 40.72
CA ARG A 724 -6.27 -5.64 39.95
C ARG A 724 -6.14 -5.31 38.45
N GLU A 725 -5.61 -4.14 38.15
CA GLU A 725 -5.39 -3.59 36.82
C GLU A 725 -4.34 -4.43 36.05
N PHE A 726 -3.31 -4.91 36.73
CA PHE A 726 -2.32 -5.83 36.16
C PHE A 726 -2.95 -7.20 35.86
N VAL A 727 -3.70 -7.77 36.80
CA VAL A 727 -4.40 -9.06 36.59
C VAL A 727 -5.37 -8.95 35.42
N SER A 728 -6.21 -7.90 35.41
CA SER A 728 -7.19 -7.65 34.35
C SER A 728 -6.50 -7.48 32.98
N GLY A 729 -5.45 -6.65 32.89
CA GLY A 729 -4.71 -6.46 31.64
C GLY A 729 -4.08 -7.75 31.12
N LEU A 730 -3.44 -8.53 31.98
CA LEU A 730 -2.82 -9.81 31.61
C LEU A 730 -3.85 -10.87 31.17
N GLU A 731 -5.04 -10.92 31.77
CA GLU A 731 -6.08 -11.89 31.42
C GLU A 731 -6.92 -11.49 30.19
N THR A 732 -7.08 -10.19 29.94
CA THR A 732 -7.88 -9.67 28.82
C THR A 732 -7.07 -9.40 27.55
N THR A 733 -5.74 -9.45 27.60
CA THR A 733 -4.89 -9.25 26.41
C THR A 733 -5.22 -10.28 25.32
N SER A 734 -5.68 -9.79 24.17
CA SER A 734 -5.97 -10.60 22.98
C SER A 734 -4.78 -10.58 22.01
N PHE A 735 -4.40 -11.77 21.52
CA PHE A 735 -3.33 -11.94 20.54
C PHE A 735 -3.93 -12.41 19.22
N ARG A 736 -4.39 -11.46 18.39
CA ARG A 736 -4.91 -11.77 17.05
C ARG A 736 -3.91 -12.61 16.24
N GLY A 737 -4.39 -13.66 15.57
CA GLY A 737 -3.57 -14.61 14.82
C GLY A 737 -2.58 -15.42 15.67
N ARG A 738 -2.87 -15.64 16.96
CA ARG A 738 -2.11 -16.53 17.86
C ARG A 738 -3.03 -17.49 18.59
N CYS A 739 -3.04 -18.75 18.18
CA CYS A 739 -3.92 -19.80 18.70
C CYS A 739 -5.39 -19.32 18.75
N GLU A 740 -5.81 -18.60 17.70
CA GLU A 740 -7.14 -17.98 17.61
C GLU A 740 -8.13 -18.99 16.99
N VAL A 741 -9.30 -19.16 17.61
CA VAL A 741 -10.37 -20.04 17.10
C VAL A 741 -11.55 -19.19 16.65
N LYS A 742 -12.06 -19.44 15.44
CA LYS A 742 -13.30 -18.85 14.92
C LYS A 742 -14.22 -19.95 14.40
N ALA A 743 -15.50 -19.90 14.77
CA ALA A 743 -16.52 -20.81 14.25
C ALA A 743 -17.35 -20.10 13.17
N GLU A 744 -17.64 -20.80 12.07
CA GLU A 744 -18.45 -20.35 10.94
C GLU A 744 -19.26 -21.57 10.45
N ASP A 745 -20.54 -21.65 10.81
CA ASP A 745 -21.46 -22.79 10.50
C ASP A 745 -20.79 -24.18 10.61
N LYS A 746 -20.46 -24.81 9.48
CA LYS A 746 -19.87 -26.17 9.40
C LYS A 746 -18.34 -26.21 9.43
N ILE A 747 -17.66 -25.10 9.72
CA ILE A 747 -16.21 -25.02 9.79
C ILE A 747 -15.75 -24.30 11.07
N THR A 748 -14.67 -24.81 11.67
CA THR A 748 -13.94 -24.18 12.76
C THR A 748 -12.53 -23.87 12.26
N TRP A 749 -12.22 -22.59 12.19
CA TRP A 749 -10.93 -22.06 11.81
C TRP A 749 -10.02 -21.96 13.02
N HIS A 750 -8.85 -22.57 12.94
CA HIS A 750 -7.78 -22.54 13.94
C HIS A 750 -6.61 -21.79 13.34
N VAL A 751 -6.35 -20.57 13.82
CA VAL A 751 -5.57 -19.56 13.09
C VAL A 751 -4.34 -19.14 13.91
N ASP A 752 -3.13 -19.42 13.41
CA ASP A 752 -1.88 -19.04 14.10
C ASP A 752 -0.73 -18.70 13.14
N GLY A 753 -0.16 -17.51 13.30
CA GLY A 753 0.97 -16.97 12.54
C GLY A 753 2.35 -17.57 12.86
N ALA A 754 2.43 -18.84 13.29
CA ALA A 754 3.66 -19.59 13.47
C ALA A 754 4.39 -19.74 12.14
N HIS A 755 5.71 -19.51 12.17
CA HIS A 755 6.53 -19.43 10.96
C HIS A 755 8.01 -19.85 11.17
N THR A 756 8.30 -20.49 12.29
CA THR A 756 9.59 -21.12 12.60
C THR A 756 9.34 -22.54 13.07
N ALA A 757 10.34 -23.43 12.96
CA ALA A 757 10.20 -24.83 13.38
C ALA A 757 9.59 -24.97 14.79
N ASP A 758 10.06 -24.21 15.77
CA ASP A 758 9.58 -24.35 17.15
C ASP A 758 8.20 -23.72 17.40
N SER A 759 7.89 -22.60 16.73
CA SER A 759 6.53 -22.03 16.82
C SER A 759 5.50 -22.94 16.13
N LEU A 760 5.86 -23.55 14.99
CA LEU A 760 5.01 -24.49 14.28
C LEU A 760 4.79 -25.79 15.07
N LYS A 761 5.79 -26.30 15.80
CA LYS A 761 5.60 -27.45 16.72
C LYS A 761 4.59 -27.13 17.83
N VAL A 762 4.69 -25.94 18.45
CA VAL A 762 3.78 -25.51 19.53
C VAL A 762 2.36 -25.33 18.99
N SER A 763 2.20 -24.60 17.88
CA SER A 763 0.90 -24.33 17.26
C SER A 763 0.25 -25.60 16.70
N ALA A 764 1.02 -26.49 16.05
CA ALA A 764 0.50 -27.76 15.55
C ALA A 764 0.04 -28.69 16.67
N LYS A 765 0.71 -28.66 17.84
CA LYS A 765 0.27 -29.38 19.05
C LYS A 765 -0.98 -28.75 19.68
N TRP A 766 -1.08 -27.42 19.68
CA TRP A 766 -2.28 -26.72 20.12
C TRP A 766 -3.50 -27.15 19.29
N PHE A 767 -3.41 -27.08 17.95
CA PHE A 767 -4.47 -27.57 17.05
C PHE A 767 -4.82 -29.05 17.30
N ALA A 768 -3.83 -29.92 17.53
CA ALA A 768 -4.08 -31.32 17.88
C ALA A 768 -4.91 -31.49 19.16
N ASN A 769 -4.65 -30.67 20.19
CA ASN A 769 -5.40 -30.69 21.44
C ASN A 769 -6.83 -30.14 21.27
N GLU A 770 -7.00 -28.98 20.61
CA GLU A 770 -8.34 -28.39 20.38
C GLU A 770 -9.24 -29.33 19.55
N THR A 771 -8.66 -30.09 18.62
CA THR A 771 -9.39 -30.99 17.73
C THR A 771 -9.52 -32.43 18.25
N GLU A 772 -8.97 -32.78 19.42
CA GLU A 772 -8.95 -34.16 19.96
C GLU A 772 -10.35 -34.80 20.02
N LYS A 773 -11.38 -34.01 20.33
CA LYS A 773 -12.78 -34.45 20.49
C LYS A 773 -13.70 -34.03 19.34
N SER A 774 -13.15 -33.38 18.31
CA SER A 774 -13.91 -32.92 17.16
C SER A 774 -14.28 -34.08 16.22
N VAL A 775 -15.43 -33.96 15.56
CA VAL A 775 -15.88 -34.91 14.53
C VAL A 775 -16.00 -34.16 13.22
N GLY A 776 -15.27 -34.60 12.19
CA GLY A 776 -15.21 -33.95 10.89
C GLY A 776 -13.82 -34.05 10.24
N PRO A 777 -13.68 -33.59 8.99
CA PRO A 777 -12.40 -33.61 8.29
C PRO A 777 -11.45 -32.53 8.83
N ARG A 778 -10.16 -32.88 8.96
CA ARG A 778 -9.09 -31.95 9.37
C ARG A 778 -8.39 -31.42 8.13
N VAL A 779 -8.32 -30.10 8.00
CA VAL A 779 -7.76 -29.41 6.83
C VAL A 779 -6.54 -28.60 7.27
N LEU A 780 -5.41 -28.73 6.57
CA LEU A 780 -4.26 -27.82 6.73
C LEU A 780 -4.28 -26.79 5.61
N ILE A 781 -4.25 -25.50 5.92
CA ILE A 781 -3.95 -24.42 4.97
C ILE A 781 -2.58 -23.84 5.36
N PHE A 782 -1.58 -24.02 4.49
CA PHE A 782 -0.20 -23.65 4.79
C PHE A 782 0.45 -22.81 3.69
N ASN A 783 1.19 -21.79 4.10
CA ASN A 783 2.10 -21.08 3.20
C ASN A 783 3.34 -20.51 3.93
N GLN A 784 4.50 -20.68 3.30
CA GLN A 784 5.68 -19.85 3.51
C GLN A 784 6.29 -19.42 2.17
N GLN A 785 6.53 -18.13 2.03
CA GLN A 785 7.07 -17.52 0.82
C GLN A 785 8.50 -17.04 1.08
N GLY A 786 9.41 -17.24 0.12
CA GLY A 786 10.81 -16.79 0.22
C GLY A 786 11.72 -17.56 1.20
N ARG A 787 11.35 -18.77 1.62
CA ARG A 787 12.19 -19.67 2.46
C ARG A 787 12.23 -21.07 1.86
N ALA A 788 13.41 -21.51 1.40
CA ALA A 788 13.57 -22.80 0.73
C ALA A 788 13.52 -23.99 1.71
N GLU A 789 13.85 -23.73 2.97
CA GLU A 789 13.90 -24.64 4.12
C GLU A 789 12.51 -24.86 4.76
N ALA A 790 11.49 -24.10 4.33
CA ALA A 790 10.13 -24.21 4.86
C ALA A 790 9.51 -25.61 4.70
N VAL A 791 10.03 -26.39 3.74
CA VAL A 791 9.69 -27.81 3.54
C VAL A 791 9.96 -28.64 4.80
N ASP A 792 11.03 -28.34 5.54
CA ASP A 792 11.44 -29.12 6.72
C ASP A 792 10.46 -28.95 7.90
N PHE A 793 9.65 -27.89 7.89
CA PHE A 793 8.64 -27.65 8.91
C PHE A 793 7.40 -28.55 8.74
N LEU A 794 7.10 -29.01 7.52
CA LEU A 794 5.95 -29.87 7.22
C LEU A 794 6.01 -31.19 8.01
N ALA A 795 7.21 -31.77 8.13
CA ALA A 795 7.46 -32.97 8.93
C ALA A 795 7.07 -32.79 10.40
N SER A 796 7.31 -31.61 10.99
CA SER A 796 6.93 -31.30 12.37
C SER A 796 5.42 -31.13 12.54
N ILE A 797 4.74 -30.48 11.58
CA ILE A 797 3.28 -30.27 11.59
C ILE A 797 2.55 -31.62 11.50
N HIS A 798 2.95 -32.46 10.54
CA HIS A 798 2.45 -33.83 10.36
C HIS A 798 2.67 -34.69 11.60
N ALA A 799 3.89 -34.72 12.14
CA ALA A 799 4.22 -35.56 13.30
C ALA A 799 3.42 -35.18 14.57
N ALA A 800 3.13 -33.89 14.78
CA ALA A 800 2.31 -33.41 15.89
C ALA A 800 0.81 -33.74 15.73
N ASN A 801 0.35 -34.11 14.53
CA ASN A 801 -1.07 -34.23 14.19
C ASN A 801 -1.53 -35.61 13.71
N LYS A 802 -0.67 -36.64 13.77
CA LYS A 802 -1.08 -38.01 13.45
C LYS A 802 -2.27 -38.45 14.30
N LYS A 803 -3.35 -38.93 13.66
CA LYS A 803 -4.50 -39.50 14.38
C LYS A 803 -4.02 -40.70 15.23
N PRO A 804 -4.35 -40.77 16.53
CA PRO A 804 -3.97 -41.90 17.37
C PRO A 804 -4.60 -43.20 16.87
N PRO A 805 -3.96 -44.37 17.07
CA PRO A 805 -4.53 -45.65 16.65
C PRO A 805 -5.84 -45.94 17.39
N SER A 806 -6.90 -46.24 16.63
CA SER A 806 -8.18 -46.67 17.21
C SER A 806 -8.05 -48.07 17.80
N PRO A 807 -8.61 -48.36 18.99
CA PRO A 807 -8.61 -49.72 19.54
C PRO A 807 -9.46 -50.72 18.74
N LEU A 808 -10.26 -50.25 17.77
CA LEU A 808 -11.11 -51.08 16.90
C LEU A 808 -10.51 -51.35 15.52
N THR A 809 -9.48 -50.59 15.11
CA THR A 809 -8.79 -50.76 13.82
C THR A 809 -7.29 -50.51 14.01
N PRO A 810 -6.41 -51.50 13.78
CA PRO A 810 -4.97 -51.25 13.82
C PRO A 810 -4.63 -50.16 12.82
N ALA A 811 -3.98 -49.08 13.28
CA ALA A 811 -3.56 -48.02 12.38
C ALA A 811 -2.58 -48.60 11.35
N PRO A 812 -2.78 -48.34 10.04
CA PRO A 812 -1.79 -48.70 9.04
C PRO A 812 -0.46 -48.00 9.35
N GLU A 813 0.65 -48.61 8.93
CA GLU A 813 1.96 -47.96 8.98
C GLU A 813 1.93 -46.69 8.10
N GLY A 814 1.77 -45.53 8.74
CA GLY A 814 1.51 -44.26 8.05
C GLY A 814 0.14 -43.66 8.37
N ALA A 815 -0.20 -43.53 9.66
CA ALA A 815 -1.44 -42.87 10.09
C ALA A 815 -1.50 -41.41 9.60
N GLN A 816 -2.51 -41.13 8.78
CA GLN A 816 -2.82 -39.83 8.21
C GLN A 816 -3.01 -38.76 9.27
N SER A 817 -2.53 -37.55 8.99
CA SER A 817 -2.55 -36.41 9.90
C SER A 817 -3.69 -35.44 9.61
N PHE A 818 -3.88 -35.10 8.34
CA PHE A 818 -4.93 -34.23 7.81
C PHE A 818 -5.64 -34.93 6.66
N ASP A 819 -6.96 -34.77 6.59
CA ASP A 819 -7.80 -35.36 5.55
C ASP A 819 -7.58 -34.62 4.21
N HIS A 820 -7.44 -33.28 4.26
CA HIS A 820 -7.08 -32.43 3.14
C HIS A 820 -5.94 -31.48 3.49
N VAL A 821 -5.07 -31.15 2.52
CA VAL A 821 -3.96 -30.21 2.70
C VAL A 821 -3.88 -29.26 1.52
N ILE A 822 -3.96 -27.96 1.81
CA ILE A 822 -4.01 -26.88 0.83
C ILE A 822 -2.75 -26.02 0.99
N PHE A 823 -1.98 -25.90 -0.09
CA PHE A 823 -0.89 -24.94 -0.20
C PHE A 823 -1.30 -23.80 -1.13
N CYS A 824 -1.34 -22.57 -0.61
CA CYS A 824 -1.72 -21.39 -1.37
C CYS A 824 -0.61 -20.32 -1.37
N THR A 825 -0.72 -19.31 -2.23
CA THR A 825 0.15 -18.13 -2.13
C THR A 825 -0.36 -17.16 -1.05
N ASN A 826 0.30 -16.01 -0.87
CA ASN A 826 -0.21 -14.92 -0.03
C ASN A 826 -1.14 -13.94 -0.78
N VAL A 827 -1.42 -14.16 -2.07
CA VAL A 827 -2.38 -13.36 -2.83
C VAL A 827 -3.75 -13.51 -2.17
N THR A 828 -4.35 -12.39 -1.79
CA THR A 828 -5.52 -12.39 -0.89
C THR A 828 -6.78 -12.88 -1.60
N TYR A 829 -7.17 -12.18 -2.67
CA TYR A 829 -8.42 -12.37 -3.41
C TYR A 829 -8.13 -12.85 -4.84
N ALA A 830 -8.93 -13.77 -5.37
CA ALA A 830 -8.82 -14.28 -6.72
C ALA A 830 -9.14 -13.21 -7.78
N ALA A 831 -10.07 -12.30 -7.49
CA ALA A 831 -10.51 -11.27 -8.43
C ALA A 831 -9.62 -10.01 -8.46
N THR A 832 -9.10 -9.57 -7.30
CA THR A 832 -8.41 -8.28 -7.15
C THR A 832 -6.94 -8.40 -6.70
N GLY A 833 -6.47 -9.61 -6.42
CA GLY A 833 -5.09 -9.85 -5.99
C GLY A 833 -4.85 -9.56 -4.51
N TYR A 834 -3.76 -8.85 -4.19
CA TYR A 834 -3.45 -8.48 -2.81
C TYR A 834 -4.36 -7.36 -2.29
N LYS A 835 -4.83 -7.47 -1.04
CA LYS A 835 -5.24 -6.29 -0.26
C LYS A 835 -4.04 -5.33 -0.20
N ARG A 836 -4.26 -4.01 -0.35
CA ARG A 836 -3.18 -3.01 -0.44
C ARG A 836 -2.19 -3.08 0.75
N ASP A 837 -2.69 -3.38 1.96
CA ASP A 837 -1.86 -3.57 3.16
C ASP A 837 -0.92 -4.79 3.10
N PHE A 838 -1.26 -5.82 2.31
CA PHE A 838 -0.53 -7.09 2.21
C PHE A 838 0.41 -7.19 1.02
N VAL A 839 0.49 -6.14 0.18
CA VAL A 839 1.46 -6.04 -0.91
C VAL A 839 2.86 -6.26 -0.35
N ASN A 840 3.60 -7.22 -0.93
CA ASN A 840 4.94 -7.56 -0.49
C ASN A 840 5.87 -7.65 -1.71
N LEU A 841 6.67 -6.61 -1.92
CA LEU A 841 7.63 -6.53 -3.03
C LEU A 841 8.98 -7.19 -2.71
N GLN A 842 9.11 -7.83 -1.54
CA GLN A 842 10.34 -8.46 -1.04
C GLN A 842 10.46 -9.95 -1.39
N VAL A 843 9.56 -10.48 -2.22
CA VAL A 843 9.55 -11.86 -2.71
C VAL A 843 9.66 -11.89 -4.25
N ASP A 844 10.22 -12.95 -4.81
CA ASP A 844 10.33 -13.11 -6.27
C ASP A 844 8.93 -13.31 -6.88
N SER A 845 8.45 -12.34 -7.66
CA SER A 845 7.14 -12.38 -8.30
C SER A 845 6.94 -13.59 -9.22
N ARG A 846 8.02 -14.13 -9.79
CA ARG A 846 8.00 -15.32 -10.66
C ARG A 846 7.72 -16.59 -9.85
N ASP A 847 8.28 -16.69 -8.64
CA ASP A 847 7.98 -17.80 -7.72
C ASP A 847 6.54 -17.75 -7.20
N VAL A 848 5.98 -16.54 -7.03
CA VAL A 848 4.54 -16.36 -6.71
C VAL A 848 3.70 -16.85 -7.89
N ALA A 849 3.94 -16.35 -9.09
CA ALA A 849 3.16 -16.66 -10.29
C ALA A 849 3.25 -18.15 -10.70
N GLY A 850 4.43 -18.76 -10.57
CA GLY A 850 4.63 -20.19 -10.81
C GLY A 850 4.05 -21.09 -9.69
N MET A 851 3.72 -20.53 -8.53
CA MET A 851 3.42 -21.24 -7.29
C MET A 851 4.55 -22.21 -6.90
N THR A 852 5.82 -21.81 -7.14
CA THR A 852 6.99 -22.70 -7.03
C THR A 852 7.14 -23.29 -5.63
N ALA A 853 6.94 -22.47 -4.60
CA ALA A 853 7.01 -22.91 -3.21
C ALA A 853 5.87 -23.88 -2.86
N GLN A 854 4.64 -23.57 -3.25
CA GLN A 854 3.45 -24.36 -2.98
C GLN A 854 3.51 -25.74 -3.65
N ARG A 855 3.98 -25.80 -4.90
CA ARG A 855 4.24 -27.07 -5.61
C ARG A 855 5.30 -27.92 -4.87
N ARG A 856 6.40 -27.31 -4.41
CA ARG A 856 7.42 -28.00 -3.60
C ARG A 856 6.87 -28.48 -2.26
N PHE A 857 5.98 -27.73 -1.60
CA PHE A 857 5.30 -28.19 -0.38
C PHE A 857 4.36 -29.35 -0.66
N ALA A 858 3.60 -29.31 -1.76
CA ALA A 858 2.72 -30.39 -2.18
C ALA A 858 3.49 -31.68 -2.48
N GLU A 859 4.60 -31.61 -3.24
CA GLU A 859 5.49 -32.75 -3.50
C GLU A 859 6.10 -33.33 -2.23
N ALA A 860 6.49 -32.49 -1.28
CA ALA A 860 7.04 -32.94 0.00
C ALA A 860 5.97 -33.59 0.88
N TRP A 861 4.76 -33.03 0.93
CA TRP A 861 3.65 -33.57 1.69
C TRP A 861 3.16 -34.90 1.13
N ALA A 862 3.03 -35.04 -0.19
CA ALA A 862 2.62 -36.28 -0.84
C ALA A 862 3.60 -37.46 -0.61
N ARG A 863 4.87 -37.17 -0.28
CA ARG A 863 5.86 -38.19 0.15
C ARG A 863 5.76 -38.52 1.65
N LEU A 864 5.24 -37.60 2.45
CA LEU A 864 5.17 -37.67 3.91
C LEU A 864 3.88 -38.32 4.41
N ASP A 865 2.76 -38.00 3.76
CA ASP A 865 1.40 -38.48 4.04
C ASP A 865 0.68 -38.78 2.72
N PRO A 866 0.97 -39.93 2.06
CA PRO A 866 0.41 -40.25 0.73
C PRO A 866 -1.11 -40.47 0.70
N GLY A 867 -1.78 -40.50 1.86
CA GLY A 867 -3.23 -40.63 1.99
C GLY A 867 -3.98 -39.30 1.99
N ALA A 868 -3.29 -38.17 2.10
CA ALA A 868 -3.90 -36.84 2.14
C ALA A 868 -4.30 -36.33 0.74
N ASP A 869 -5.47 -35.70 0.64
CA ASP A 869 -5.87 -34.94 -0.55
C ASP A 869 -5.12 -33.60 -0.58
N VAL A 870 -4.05 -33.55 -1.39
CA VAL A 870 -3.15 -32.38 -1.49
C VAL A 870 -3.54 -31.49 -2.66
N ARG A 871 -3.81 -30.21 -2.38
CA ARG A 871 -4.22 -29.18 -3.35
C ARG A 871 -3.25 -28.01 -3.36
N VAL A 872 -3.04 -27.42 -4.53
CA VAL A 872 -2.28 -26.17 -4.72
C VAL A 872 -3.24 -25.15 -5.33
N LEU A 873 -3.45 -24.02 -4.65
CA LEU A 873 -4.41 -22.99 -5.05
C LEU A 873 -3.75 -21.61 -5.19
N PRO A 874 -4.18 -20.75 -6.15
CA PRO A 874 -3.56 -19.45 -6.37
C PRO A 874 -3.67 -18.51 -5.17
N THR A 875 -4.85 -18.40 -4.55
CA THR A 875 -5.14 -17.37 -3.53
C THR A 875 -5.57 -17.93 -2.17
N ILE A 876 -5.58 -17.04 -1.17
CA ILE A 876 -6.10 -17.34 0.17
C ILE A 876 -7.62 -17.53 0.12
N GLU A 877 -8.34 -16.68 -0.61
CA GLU A 877 -9.79 -16.78 -0.85
C GLU A 877 -10.18 -18.17 -1.37
N GLU A 878 -9.56 -18.64 -2.46
CA GLU A 878 -9.81 -19.98 -3.00
C GLU A 878 -9.47 -21.11 -2.01
N ALA A 879 -8.45 -20.91 -1.16
CA ALA A 879 -8.09 -21.89 -0.13
C ALA A 879 -9.12 -21.97 1.01
N LEU A 880 -9.69 -20.83 1.43
CA LEU A 880 -10.78 -20.79 2.40
C LEU A 880 -12.06 -21.38 1.81
N ASP A 881 -12.43 -21.01 0.59
CA ASP A 881 -13.65 -21.53 -0.07
C ASP A 881 -13.54 -23.03 -0.37
N CYS A 882 -12.36 -23.51 -0.76
CA CYS A 882 -12.09 -24.94 -0.86
C CYS A 882 -12.27 -25.66 0.50
N ALA A 883 -11.88 -25.03 1.62
CA ALA A 883 -12.05 -25.61 2.94
C ALA A 883 -13.52 -25.59 3.42
N ARG A 884 -14.27 -24.52 3.10
CA ARG A 884 -15.72 -24.43 3.31
C ARG A 884 -16.47 -25.55 2.58
N GLY A 885 -16.10 -25.83 1.34
CA GLY A 885 -16.71 -26.90 0.54
C GLY A 885 -16.54 -28.31 1.12
N PHE A 886 -15.61 -28.55 2.05
CA PHE A 886 -15.52 -29.81 2.79
C PHE A 886 -16.57 -29.94 3.91
N GLY A 887 -17.30 -28.86 4.23
CA GLY A 887 -18.46 -28.86 5.13
C GLY A 887 -19.74 -29.34 4.45
N ASP A 888 -19.80 -29.35 3.12
CA ASP A 888 -20.99 -29.72 2.36
C ASP A 888 -21.32 -31.21 2.55
N GLY A 889 -22.56 -31.48 2.94
CA GLY A 889 -23.04 -32.84 3.22
C GLY A 889 -22.53 -33.47 4.53
N LEU A 890 -21.79 -32.76 5.39
CA LEU A 890 -21.43 -33.30 6.71
C LEU A 890 -22.67 -33.59 7.59
N PRO A 891 -22.66 -34.67 8.40
CA PRO A 891 -23.71 -34.96 9.36
C PRO A 891 -23.86 -33.86 10.42
N GLU A 892 -25.07 -33.73 10.99
CA GLU A 892 -25.35 -32.83 12.10
C GLU A 892 -24.40 -33.10 13.29
N GLY A 893 -23.82 -32.04 13.86
CA GLY A 893 -22.79 -32.13 14.88
C GLY A 893 -21.36 -32.44 14.39
N SER A 894 -21.15 -32.56 13.07
CA SER A 894 -19.81 -32.65 12.47
C SER A 894 -19.40 -31.32 11.81
N ALA A 895 -18.14 -30.92 11.96
CA ALA A 895 -17.61 -29.67 11.39
C ALA A 895 -16.16 -29.81 10.93
N VAL A 896 -15.82 -29.20 9.80
CA VAL A 896 -14.45 -29.10 9.28
C VAL A 896 -13.56 -28.41 10.30
N GLN A 897 -12.37 -28.96 10.56
CA GLN A 897 -11.37 -28.36 11.44
C GLN A 897 -10.21 -27.85 10.59
N ALA A 898 -10.22 -26.57 10.25
CA ALA A 898 -9.28 -25.96 9.32
C ALA A 898 -8.18 -25.20 10.06
N TYR A 899 -6.94 -25.66 9.95
CA TYR A 899 -5.75 -25.09 10.56
C TYR A 899 -5.01 -24.19 9.57
N VAL A 900 -5.03 -22.88 9.80
CA VAL A 900 -4.40 -21.86 8.94
C VAL A 900 -3.09 -21.40 9.58
N THR A 901 -1.95 -21.71 8.98
CA THR A 901 -0.63 -21.40 9.57
C THR A 901 0.50 -21.27 8.54
N GLY A 902 1.71 -20.97 9.00
CA GLY A 902 2.94 -20.93 8.20
C GLY A 902 3.51 -19.52 8.06
N SER A 903 2.66 -18.50 7.94
CA SER A 903 3.11 -17.09 7.91
C SER A 903 2.05 -16.12 8.44
N LEU A 904 2.50 -14.97 8.93
CA LEU A 904 1.61 -13.88 9.33
C LEU A 904 0.85 -13.27 8.13
N HIS A 905 1.40 -13.34 6.92
CA HIS A 905 0.73 -12.85 5.70
C HIS A 905 -0.48 -13.72 5.32
N LEU A 906 -0.33 -15.06 5.35
CA LEU A 906 -1.45 -15.98 5.12
C LEU A 906 -2.54 -15.81 6.19
N VAL A 907 -2.13 -15.79 7.46
CA VAL A 907 -3.02 -15.65 8.62
C VAL A 907 -3.75 -14.31 8.61
N GLY A 908 -3.05 -13.23 8.27
CA GLY A 908 -3.62 -11.89 8.10
C GLY A 908 -4.60 -11.80 6.94
N GLY A 909 -4.23 -12.36 5.77
CA GLY A 909 -5.11 -12.46 4.61
C GLY A 909 -6.37 -13.26 4.90
N ALA A 910 -6.23 -14.39 5.60
CA ALA A 910 -7.35 -15.22 5.98
C ALA A 910 -8.30 -14.49 6.94
N LEU A 911 -7.78 -13.87 8.00
CA LEU A 911 -8.61 -13.08 8.93
C LEU A 911 -9.32 -11.92 8.23
N GLY A 912 -8.65 -11.21 7.33
CA GLY A 912 -9.27 -10.14 6.54
C GLY A 912 -10.44 -10.61 5.65
N ILE A 913 -10.42 -11.86 5.17
CA ILE A 913 -11.53 -12.46 4.42
C ILE A 913 -12.63 -12.96 5.36
N LEU A 914 -12.26 -13.59 6.48
CA LEU A 914 -13.19 -14.16 7.46
C LEU A 914 -14.00 -13.09 8.22
N GLU A 915 -13.45 -11.88 8.37
CA GLU A 915 -14.07 -10.79 9.15
C GLU A 915 -14.60 -9.64 8.29
N GLN A 916 -14.25 -9.57 7.00
CA GLN A 916 -14.68 -8.53 6.07
C GLN A 916 -14.48 -7.10 6.62
N ALA A 917 -15.56 -6.38 6.94
CA ALA A 917 -15.53 -5.03 7.48
C ALA A 917 -15.20 -4.97 8.97
N ASP A 918 -15.44 -6.05 9.73
CA ASP A 918 -15.28 -6.12 11.18
C ASP A 918 -13.85 -6.45 11.62
N ALA A 919 -12.89 -6.42 10.70
CA ALA A 919 -11.57 -7.01 10.90
C ALA A 919 -10.63 -6.26 11.88
N LEU A 920 -10.97 -5.02 12.28
CA LEU A 920 -10.04 -4.05 12.91
C LEU A 920 -10.64 -3.04 13.91
#